data_AF-A0A6B1G9X2-F1
#
_entry.id   AF-A0A6B1G9X2-F1
#
_cell.length_a   1.000
_cell.length_b   1.000
_cell.length_c   1.000
_cell.angle_alpha   90.00
_cell.angle_beta   90.00
_cell.angle_gamma   90.00
#
_symmetry.space_group_name_H-M   'P 1'
#
loop_
_entity.id
_entity.type
_entity.pdbx_description
1 polymer ?
#
loop_
_entity_poly.entity_id
_entity_poly.type
_entity_poly.pdbx_seq_one_letter_code
_entity_poly.pdbx_strand_id
1 'polypeptide(L)'
;MDDEQYWMQRLDEYLHHREHVEGKAKGTVEDDKAIVGQWITFALEQPTDPAARDTPLLDYWVTEVKDLVPGAQEGYRAHVRQWWRWNEEGSVVAETAADVDPASLVLSARLARMVTEFRRSTGYPHAGDEENLRARERFEAILRGLPTMLHSERQLLKEVWRMQSGADYGGPGQIVQLSSFVDRLNEAGWERLRGQISALCFSGEALADRLETAVGEVDGMGWTTATRLAAISDPQRVIPNYSLYNAGRWAGKLDNLQMLTDEGLLEDEHMARAEQVLRDHPRNRPSGRAVVESNDLLLEILRPHFTDGDSADTWGMRTFLYWFSERCLERQGSTRDADARGDGELDLPTLVTEFRAQSRYPGEDDHEHLMARERHESTLRSLKEMGFENRQSLKSVWAKSNQNYGWCGQQPSLDRAVNNSTEESWPRIRDSLAELCFGAGELEGRIDDAVSSVGGLGYLAATKLPAVCHPEDFVPVYVLRRTSDEGHALGKLDMIELLVELGLLDTEQAGEADAIVALHEEHDDCGAVVIGSNDLLLAALGPHFTDDGAIDTWGIASFLYWLTWEYRDQDSTEHWVDEAALEALSGELLCEVDFLEEVVGLLEDKGQVILYGPPGTGKTYFAQRLARTLTGIQDDEWYDENGPYSLVQFHPAYSYEDFFEGFRPQVKDGQMTYKLTAGPLVRLAERAAEHPDELHVMVIDEINRANLPRVLGELLYLLEYRDEWTQTQYRPDDGFELPSNLWFIGTMNTADRSIALIDAAMRRRFHFVPFFPNRPPTEDLLQRWTQQHAPDQTWVTALLDEVNGELEEALGGDHLLIGPSHFMKSDLDKATVRRIWQYNIEPLIEDQLFGQHEAIERFRFDKVMQRHGPDADGRRTGDSSTGDGSAGTEGPPGDGAGDLADGPDDG
;
A
#
# COMPACT_ATOMS: atom_id res chain seq x y z
N MET A 1 5.82 54.39 21.21
CA MET A 1 5.66 53.19 20.38
C MET A 1 6.71 52.22 20.84
N ASP A 2 6.34 50.98 21.08
CA ASP A 2 7.33 49.91 21.20
C ASP A 2 8.10 49.78 19.87
N ASP A 3 9.24 49.09 19.90
CA ASP A 3 10.15 49.02 18.76
C ASP A 3 9.48 48.37 17.55
N GLU A 4 8.55 47.45 17.79
CA GLU A 4 7.72 46.78 16.79
C GLU A 4 6.78 47.77 16.06
N GLN A 5 6.08 48.63 16.80
CA GLN A 5 5.21 49.66 16.23
C GLN A 5 6.00 50.65 15.35
N TYR A 6 7.24 50.98 15.71
CA TYR A 6 8.08 51.93 14.97
C TYR A 6 8.51 51.41 13.59
N TRP A 7 8.88 50.13 13.52
CA TRP A 7 9.27 49.50 12.26
C TRP A 7 8.08 49.21 11.34
N MET A 8 6.92 48.89 11.91
CA MET A 8 5.67 48.74 11.18
C MET A 8 5.21 50.05 10.50
N GLN A 9 5.42 51.21 11.13
CA GLN A 9 5.09 52.51 10.54
C GLN A 9 5.99 52.89 9.36
N ARG A 10 7.27 52.50 9.37
CA ARG A 10 8.24 52.80 8.30
C ARG A 10 8.08 51.93 7.07
N LEU A 11 7.64 50.69 7.26
CA LEU A 11 7.27 49.77 6.18
C LEU A 11 6.06 50.32 5.39
N ASP A 12 5.08 50.90 6.07
CA ASP A 12 3.88 51.48 5.44
C ASP A 12 4.17 52.71 4.56
N GLU A 13 5.12 53.57 4.95
CA GLU A 13 5.53 54.74 4.16
C GLU A 13 6.24 54.37 2.84
N TYR A 14 7.02 53.27 2.85
CA TYR A 14 7.77 52.77 1.69
C TYR A 14 6.86 52.09 0.65
N LEU A 15 5.87 51.32 1.10
CA LEU A 15 4.92 50.62 0.22
C LEU A 15 3.97 51.59 -0.49
N HIS A 16 3.58 52.68 0.19
CA HIS A 16 2.76 53.76 -0.40
C HIS A 16 3.47 54.50 -1.55
N HIS A 17 4.81 54.57 -1.52
CA HIS A 17 5.62 55.17 -2.58
C HIS A 17 5.75 54.25 -3.81
N ARG A 18 5.87 52.93 -3.63
CA ARG A 18 5.91 51.93 -4.72
C ARG A 18 4.58 51.84 -5.50
N GLU A 19 3.43 51.95 -4.83
CA GLU A 19 2.10 51.94 -5.48
C GLU A 19 1.90 53.10 -6.48
N HIS A 20 2.47 54.28 -6.21
CA HIS A 20 2.22 55.49 -7.00
C HIS A 20 3.20 55.74 -8.16
N VAL A 21 4.39 55.13 -8.17
CA VAL A 21 5.45 55.42 -9.16
C VAL A 21 5.64 54.29 -10.18
N GLU A 22 5.39 53.03 -9.82
CA GLU A 22 5.69 51.86 -10.66
C GLU A 22 4.45 51.13 -11.22
N GLY A 23 3.23 51.56 -10.85
CA GLY A 23 1.99 51.11 -11.49
C GLY A 23 1.65 49.62 -11.36
N LYS A 24 2.11 48.94 -10.31
CA LYS A 24 1.80 47.52 -10.04
C LYS A 24 0.46 47.31 -9.32
N ALA A 25 -0.10 46.11 -9.44
CA ALA A 25 -1.37 45.73 -8.84
C ALA A 25 -1.29 45.59 -7.31
N LYS A 26 -2.34 46.05 -6.62
CA LYS A 26 -2.49 46.15 -5.16
C LYS A 26 -2.05 44.89 -4.36
N GLY A 27 -2.27 43.69 -4.90
CA GLY A 27 -1.98 42.43 -4.21
C GLY A 27 -0.49 42.17 -3.95
N THR A 28 0.40 42.53 -4.90
CA THR A 28 1.85 42.27 -4.74
C THR A 28 2.54 43.15 -3.68
N VAL A 29 1.90 44.23 -3.24
CA VAL A 29 2.40 45.14 -2.19
C VAL A 29 1.93 44.69 -0.80
N GLU A 30 0.78 44.01 -0.73
CA GLU A 30 0.28 43.37 0.49
C GLU A 30 1.12 42.14 0.86
N ASP A 31 1.61 41.40 -0.13
CA ASP A 31 2.52 40.25 0.06
C ASP A 31 3.90 40.69 0.62
N ASP A 32 4.49 41.76 0.09
CA ASP A 32 5.77 42.30 0.58
C ASP A 32 5.66 42.84 2.03
N LYS A 33 4.49 43.39 2.40
CA LYS A 33 4.21 43.86 3.78
C LYS A 33 4.11 42.70 4.77
N ALA A 34 3.44 41.62 4.37
CA ALA A 34 3.27 40.43 5.20
C ALA A 34 4.61 39.73 5.46
N ILE A 35 5.45 39.62 4.43
CA ILE A 35 6.77 38.99 4.53
C ILE A 35 7.68 39.82 5.44
N VAL A 36 7.86 41.13 5.23
CA VAL A 36 8.79 41.92 6.06
C VAL A 36 8.30 42.07 7.51
N GLY A 37 6.98 42.11 7.74
CA GLY A 37 6.39 42.13 9.07
C GLY A 37 6.75 40.88 9.89
N GLN A 38 6.69 39.70 9.29
CA GLN A 38 7.02 38.44 9.97
C GLN A 38 8.49 38.34 10.40
N TRP A 39 9.41 38.97 9.67
CA TRP A 39 10.84 38.90 9.97
C TRP A 39 11.28 39.88 11.07
N ILE A 40 10.56 41.00 11.22
CA ILE A 40 10.75 41.93 12.35
C ILE A 40 10.31 41.26 13.65
N THR A 41 9.18 40.55 13.63
CA THR A 41 8.71 39.73 14.76
C THR A 41 9.71 38.61 15.08
N PHE A 42 10.21 37.90 14.05
CA PHE A 42 11.23 36.85 14.19
C PHE A 42 12.54 37.34 14.84
N ALA A 43 13.02 38.55 14.53
CA ALA A 43 14.24 39.10 15.13
C ALA A 43 14.06 39.58 16.58
N LEU A 44 12.83 39.90 16.99
CA LEU A 44 12.50 40.37 18.34
C LEU A 44 12.27 39.22 19.33
N GLU A 45 11.92 38.04 18.84
CA GLU A 45 11.62 36.86 19.67
C GLU A 45 12.82 35.93 19.88
N GLN A 46 13.93 36.11 19.15
CA GLN A 46 15.12 35.26 19.28
C GLN A 46 16.03 35.64 20.47
N PRO A 47 16.29 34.70 21.40
CA PRO A 47 17.26 34.85 22.47
C PRO A 47 18.70 34.82 21.93
N THR A 48 19.35 35.97 21.99
CA THR A 48 20.70 36.25 22.50
C THR A 48 21.72 35.10 22.73
N ASP A 49 21.99 34.19 21.77
CA ASP A 49 23.26 33.41 21.78
C ASP A 49 24.35 34.09 20.91
N PRO A 50 25.40 34.68 21.53
CA PRO A 50 26.48 35.37 20.84
C PRO A 50 27.44 34.44 20.06
N ALA A 51 27.30 33.11 20.12
CA ALA A 51 28.25 32.19 19.49
C ALA A 51 27.88 31.82 18.03
N ALA A 52 26.62 32.01 17.62
CA ALA A 52 26.16 31.78 16.24
C ALA A 52 26.41 32.98 15.30
N ARG A 53 27.51 33.71 15.51
CA ARG A 53 27.86 34.92 14.76
C ARG A 53 28.50 34.59 13.40
N ASP A 54 27.69 34.45 12.36
CA ASP A 54 28.19 34.37 10.97
C ASP A 54 28.60 35.75 10.44
N THR A 55 29.79 36.18 10.86
CA THR A 55 30.38 37.47 10.51
C THR A 55 30.57 37.64 9.00
N PRO A 56 30.95 36.59 8.24
CA PRO A 56 30.95 36.63 6.77
C PRO A 56 29.58 36.85 6.13
N LEU A 57 28.50 36.21 6.61
CA LEU A 57 27.14 36.42 6.09
C LEU A 57 26.67 37.87 6.30
N LEU A 58 27.05 38.46 7.44
CA LEU A 58 26.79 39.86 7.76
C LEU A 58 27.58 40.82 6.84
N ASP A 59 28.86 40.53 6.58
CA ASP A 59 29.68 41.30 5.65
C ASP A 59 29.17 41.17 4.21
N TYR A 60 28.65 40.00 3.82
CA TYR A 60 27.94 39.79 2.57
C TYR A 60 26.67 40.65 2.48
N TRP A 61 25.84 40.68 3.52
CA TRP A 61 24.60 41.47 3.55
C TRP A 61 24.83 42.99 3.57
N VAL A 62 25.89 43.45 4.25
CA VAL A 62 26.30 44.87 4.27
C VAL A 62 26.87 45.33 2.91
N THR A 63 27.42 44.40 2.13
CA THR A 63 28.20 44.70 0.92
C THR A 63 27.45 44.42 -0.39
N GLU A 64 26.66 43.35 -0.48
CA GLU A 64 25.91 42.94 -1.68
C GLU A 64 24.51 43.57 -1.78
N VAL A 65 23.95 44.08 -0.68
CA VAL A 65 22.75 44.96 -0.74
C VAL A 65 23.15 46.38 -1.19
N LYS A 66 24.09 46.49 -2.13
CA LYS A 66 24.52 47.71 -2.80
C LYS A 66 23.61 48.12 -3.96
N ASP A 67 22.73 47.23 -4.43
CA ASP A 67 21.92 47.45 -5.64
C ASP A 67 20.48 47.94 -5.40
N LEU A 68 20.20 48.53 -4.22
CA LEU A 68 18.95 49.26 -3.94
C LEU A 68 19.27 50.73 -3.60
N VAL A 69 18.51 51.66 -4.19
CA VAL A 69 18.82 53.08 -4.46
C VAL A 69 19.53 53.86 -3.32
N PRO A 70 20.50 54.76 -3.65
CA PRO A 70 21.35 55.46 -2.68
C PRO A 70 20.70 56.77 -2.20
N GLY A 71 20.17 56.75 -0.97
CA GLY A 71 19.69 57.96 -0.29
C GLY A 71 19.19 57.70 1.13
N ALA A 72 18.61 56.53 1.38
CA ALA A 72 18.13 56.11 2.71
C ALA A 72 19.10 55.16 3.44
N GLN A 73 20.36 55.07 2.98
CA GLN A 73 21.32 54.04 3.40
C GLN A 73 22.05 54.35 4.73
N GLU A 74 22.15 55.61 5.19
CA GLU A 74 22.91 55.96 6.41
C GLU A 74 22.14 55.74 7.72
N GLY A 75 20.80 55.77 7.69
CA GLY A 75 19.97 55.52 8.88
C GLY A 75 19.89 54.03 9.26
N TYR A 76 19.84 53.14 8.27
CA TYR A 76 19.70 51.70 8.44
C TYR A 76 20.96 51.04 9.04
N ARG A 77 22.15 51.48 8.59
CA ARG A 77 23.46 50.97 9.07
C ARG A 77 23.79 51.36 10.52
N ALA A 78 23.21 52.45 11.02
CA ALA A 78 23.46 52.93 12.39
C ALA A 78 22.67 52.14 13.46
N HIS A 79 21.45 51.70 13.14
CA HIS A 79 20.55 51.02 14.09
C HIS A 79 20.87 49.53 14.25
N VAL A 80 21.28 48.83 13.18
CA VAL A 80 21.76 47.43 13.23
C VAL A 80 23.03 47.30 14.10
N ARG A 81 23.90 48.32 14.13
CA ARG A 81 25.10 48.33 15.00
C ARG A 81 24.79 48.64 16.47
N GLN A 82 23.64 49.25 16.77
CA GLN A 82 23.26 49.66 18.12
C GLN A 82 22.53 48.53 18.87
N TRP A 83 21.62 47.80 18.21
CA TRP A 83 21.00 46.58 18.73
C TRP A 83 22.04 45.50 19.07
N TRP A 84 23.09 45.40 18.26
CA TRP A 84 24.18 44.44 18.46
C TRP A 84 25.09 44.73 19.68
N ARG A 85 25.29 46.01 20.03
CA ARG A 85 26.03 46.40 21.25
C ARG A 85 25.29 46.03 22.54
N TRP A 86 23.96 45.87 22.46
CA TRP A 86 23.10 45.47 23.59
C TRP A 86 23.27 43.99 23.96
N ASN A 87 23.66 43.15 22.99
CA ASN A 87 23.97 41.71 23.17
C ASN A 87 25.41 41.43 23.63
N GLU A 88 26.26 42.45 23.78
CA GLU A 88 27.64 42.29 24.29
C GLU A 88 27.79 42.59 25.80
N GLU A 89 26.79 43.21 26.44
CA GLU A 89 26.80 43.51 27.88
C GLU A 89 25.97 42.46 28.64
N GLY A 90 26.60 41.67 29.53
CA GLY A 90 25.94 40.66 30.39
C GLY A 90 25.07 41.24 31.51
N SER A 91 24.69 40.58 32.59
CA SER A 91 24.94 39.26 33.22
C SER A 91 23.92 39.14 34.39
N VAL A 92 24.01 38.08 35.22
CA VAL A 92 23.43 37.84 36.58
C VAL A 92 22.20 36.90 36.55
N VAL A 93 22.17 35.67 37.10
CA VAL A 93 22.61 35.17 38.43
C VAL A 93 23.08 33.71 38.32
N ALA A 94 24.13 33.38 39.08
CA ALA A 94 24.49 32.02 39.47
C ALA A 94 23.84 31.68 40.82
N GLU A 95 23.24 30.50 40.98
CA GLU A 95 23.16 29.84 42.30
C GLU A 95 23.05 28.31 42.20
N THR A 96 24.11 27.67 42.72
CA THR A 96 24.22 26.34 43.36
C THR A 96 23.83 25.06 42.61
N ALA A 97 24.84 24.35 42.11
CA ALA A 97 24.96 22.89 42.29
C ALA A 97 26.45 22.55 42.46
N ALA A 98 26.84 22.26 43.71
CA ALA A 98 28.10 21.60 44.03
C ALA A 98 27.85 20.08 43.91
N ASP A 99 28.84 19.35 43.38
CA ASP A 99 28.86 17.90 43.11
C ASP A 99 28.22 17.42 41.79
N VAL A 100 28.74 17.86 40.64
CA VAL A 100 28.48 17.18 39.34
C VAL A 100 29.79 16.64 38.77
N ASP A 101 29.83 15.35 38.45
CA ASP A 101 30.96 14.63 37.87
C ASP A 101 31.32 15.19 36.48
N PRO A 102 32.60 15.48 36.16
CA PRO A 102 33.05 15.82 34.81
C PRO A 102 32.56 14.87 33.70
N ALA A 103 32.34 13.58 33.99
CA ALA A 103 31.80 12.61 33.03
C ALA A 103 30.32 12.88 32.69
N SER A 104 29.51 13.28 33.68
CA SER A 104 28.10 13.68 33.50
C SER A 104 27.97 14.92 32.60
N LEU A 105 28.84 15.92 32.80
CA LEU A 105 28.92 17.11 31.93
C LEU A 105 29.24 16.77 30.46
N VAL A 106 30.01 15.70 30.20
CA VAL A 106 30.38 15.27 28.84
C VAL A 106 29.23 14.51 28.16
N LEU A 107 28.51 13.66 28.89
CA LEU A 107 27.39 12.87 28.36
C LEU A 107 26.17 13.75 28.09
N SER A 108 25.80 14.61 29.03
CA SER A 108 24.76 15.63 28.82
C SER A 108 25.09 16.56 27.64
N ALA A 109 26.37 16.92 27.46
CA ALA A 109 26.81 17.69 26.29
C ALA A 109 26.73 16.91 24.96
N ARG A 110 26.90 15.58 24.97
CA ARG A 110 26.73 14.72 23.77
C ARG A 110 25.26 14.65 23.37
N LEU A 111 24.36 14.41 24.32
CA LEU A 111 22.92 14.40 24.05
C LEU A 111 22.43 15.77 23.57
N ALA A 112 22.89 16.86 24.19
CA ALA A 112 22.58 18.23 23.75
C ALA A 112 23.04 18.52 22.30
N ARG A 113 24.21 18.01 21.89
CA ARG A 113 24.70 18.12 20.50
C ARG A 113 23.82 17.34 19.53
N MET A 114 23.38 16.14 19.90
CA MET A 114 22.47 15.34 19.06
C MET A 114 21.10 16.01 18.91
N VAL A 115 20.57 16.62 19.96
CA VAL A 115 19.33 17.41 19.89
C VAL A 115 19.50 18.63 18.98
N THR A 116 20.67 19.28 19.02
CA THR A 116 21.00 20.39 18.12
C THR A 116 21.10 19.93 16.66
N GLU A 117 21.74 18.79 16.41
CA GLU A 117 21.80 18.16 15.08
C GLU A 117 20.42 17.78 14.57
N PHE A 118 19.59 17.19 15.43
CA PHE A 118 18.19 16.90 15.14
C PHE A 118 17.45 18.15 14.67
N ARG A 119 17.45 19.24 15.46
CA ARG A 119 16.77 20.50 15.10
C ARG A 119 17.30 21.07 13.78
N ARG A 120 18.61 21.00 13.57
CA ARG A 120 19.25 21.49 12.33
C ARG A 120 18.91 20.65 11.11
N SER A 121 18.88 19.32 11.25
CA SER A 121 18.72 18.39 10.14
C SER A 121 17.26 18.21 9.72
N THR A 122 16.34 18.26 10.68
CA THR A 122 14.91 18.17 10.41
C THR A 122 14.31 19.54 10.13
N GLY A 123 14.79 20.59 10.81
CA GLY A 123 14.15 21.91 10.80
C GLY A 123 13.05 22.03 11.86
N TYR A 124 13.01 21.12 12.85
CA TYR A 124 12.04 21.16 13.95
C TYR A 124 12.22 22.42 14.83
N PRO A 125 11.13 23.12 15.20
CA PRO A 125 9.72 22.82 14.86
C PRO A 125 9.33 23.26 13.43
N HIS A 126 8.48 22.48 12.76
CA HIS A 126 7.96 22.76 11.42
C HIS A 126 6.55 23.39 11.50
N ALA A 127 6.07 23.97 10.38
CA ALA A 127 4.72 24.52 10.29
C ALA A 127 3.60 23.49 10.61
N GLY A 128 3.82 22.20 10.30
CA GLY A 128 2.89 21.11 10.63
C GLY A 128 2.86 20.71 12.12
N ASP A 129 3.86 21.10 12.93
CA ASP A 129 3.88 20.78 14.36
C ASP A 129 2.84 21.61 15.15
N GLU A 130 2.53 22.83 14.69
CA GLU A 130 1.42 23.62 15.24
C GLU A 130 0.05 22.96 14.99
N GLU A 131 -0.13 22.32 13.84
CA GLU A 131 -1.38 21.61 13.51
C GLU A 131 -1.58 20.40 14.43
N ASN A 132 -0.49 19.68 14.74
CA ASN A 132 -0.49 18.57 15.69
C ASN A 132 -0.83 19.02 17.12
N LEU A 133 -0.30 20.16 17.57
CA LEU A 133 -0.64 20.73 18.87
C LEU A 133 -2.12 21.13 18.95
N ARG A 134 -2.66 21.77 17.89
CA ARG A 134 -4.08 22.10 17.79
C ARG A 134 -4.95 20.83 17.76
N ALA A 135 -4.49 19.75 17.10
CA ALA A 135 -5.19 18.47 17.10
C ALA A 135 -5.27 17.86 18.50
N ARG A 136 -4.15 17.84 19.24
CA ARG A 136 -4.11 17.40 20.63
C ARG A 136 -5.10 18.16 21.52
N GLU A 137 -5.13 19.49 21.42
CA GLU A 137 -6.05 20.34 22.20
C GLU A 137 -7.53 20.04 21.90
N ARG A 138 -7.86 19.81 20.62
CA ARG A 138 -9.20 19.35 20.22
C ARG A 138 -9.53 18.00 20.87
N PHE A 139 -8.62 17.04 20.81
CA PHE A 139 -8.83 15.71 21.42
C PHE A 139 -8.97 15.79 22.94
N GLU A 140 -8.15 16.61 23.59
CA GLU A 140 -8.25 16.84 25.03
C GLU A 140 -9.62 17.41 25.41
N ALA A 141 -10.16 18.36 24.62
CA ALA A 141 -11.50 18.90 24.84
C ALA A 141 -12.59 17.83 24.73
N ILE A 142 -12.48 16.91 23.77
CA ILE A 142 -13.39 15.77 23.61
C ILE A 142 -13.31 14.85 24.83
N LEU A 143 -12.10 14.48 25.27
CA LEU A 143 -11.89 13.62 26.44
C LEU A 143 -12.43 14.26 27.73
N ARG A 144 -12.20 15.57 27.94
CA ARG A 144 -12.75 16.29 29.11
C ARG A 144 -14.28 16.37 29.09
N GLY A 145 -14.91 16.31 27.91
CA GLY A 145 -16.36 16.27 27.74
C GLY A 145 -17.01 14.91 27.99
N LEU A 146 -16.23 13.81 28.00
CA LEU A 146 -16.73 12.43 28.13
C LEU A 146 -17.67 12.19 29.32
N PRO A 147 -17.41 12.71 30.54
CA PRO A 147 -18.29 12.46 31.70
C PRO A 147 -19.73 12.94 31.49
N THR A 148 -19.92 13.94 30.63
CA THR A 148 -21.22 14.55 30.31
C THR A 148 -21.74 14.24 28.92
N MET A 149 -20.97 13.48 28.11
CA MET A 149 -21.30 13.19 26.70
C MET A 149 -22.47 12.20 26.58
N LEU A 150 -23.47 12.57 25.77
CA LEU A 150 -24.67 11.75 25.54
C LEU A 150 -24.37 10.60 24.58
N HIS A 151 -25.16 9.51 24.65
CA HIS A 151 -25.03 8.36 23.73
C HIS A 151 -25.15 8.75 22.25
N SER A 152 -25.96 9.76 21.94
CA SER A 152 -26.10 10.31 20.59
C SER A 152 -24.83 10.98 20.07
N GLU A 153 -23.94 11.40 20.96
CA GLU A 153 -22.72 12.16 20.65
C GLU A 153 -21.48 11.25 20.58
N ARG A 154 -21.62 9.95 20.85
CA ARG A 154 -20.51 8.97 20.92
C ARG A 154 -19.60 8.93 19.69
N GLN A 155 -20.10 9.39 18.54
CA GLN A 155 -19.32 9.47 17.31
C GLN A 155 -18.19 10.51 17.39
N LEU A 156 -18.32 11.55 18.22
CA LEU A 156 -17.27 12.54 18.47
C LEU A 156 -16.01 11.91 19.06
N LEU A 157 -16.18 10.86 19.87
CA LEU A 157 -15.04 10.16 20.47
C LEU A 157 -14.14 9.51 19.40
N LYS A 158 -14.68 9.20 18.22
CA LYS A 158 -13.90 8.65 17.11
C LYS A 158 -12.93 9.64 16.50
N GLU A 159 -13.11 10.94 16.70
CA GLU A 159 -12.14 11.94 16.25
C GLU A 159 -10.79 11.77 16.96
N VAL A 160 -10.78 11.25 18.20
CA VAL A 160 -9.55 11.01 18.98
C VAL A 160 -8.65 9.96 18.33
N TRP A 161 -9.20 9.07 17.50
CA TRP A 161 -8.45 7.95 16.90
C TRP A 161 -8.64 7.74 15.39
N ARG A 162 -9.46 8.54 14.68
CA ARG A 162 -9.58 8.47 13.21
C ARG A 162 -8.53 9.34 12.52
N MET A 163 -7.81 8.77 11.55
CA MET A 163 -6.96 9.53 10.63
C MET A 163 -7.84 10.24 9.58
N GLN A 164 -7.92 11.57 9.63
CA GLN A 164 -8.29 12.36 8.45
C GLN A 164 -7.01 12.99 7.90
N SER A 165 -6.45 12.41 6.83
CA SER A 165 -5.41 13.02 5.99
C SER A 165 -4.20 13.61 6.73
N GLY A 166 -3.22 12.77 7.07
CA GLY A 166 -1.80 13.13 7.03
C GLY A 166 -1.16 13.95 8.16
N ALA A 167 -1.87 14.48 9.17
CA ALA A 167 -1.21 15.32 10.21
C ALA A 167 -1.91 15.39 11.58
N ASP A 168 -2.37 14.27 12.16
CA ASP A 168 -3.02 14.27 13.49
C ASP A 168 -2.17 13.57 14.56
N TYR A 169 -1.54 14.37 15.44
CA TYR A 169 -0.84 14.05 16.71
C TYR A 169 -0.44 12.57 16.90
N GLY A 170 0.39 12.06 15.99
CA GLY A 170 1.02 10.74 16.05
C GLY A 170 0.07 9.53 15.89
N GLY A 171 -0.84 9.54 14.91
CA GLY A 171 -1.79 8.44 14.69
C GLY A 171 -1.18 7.01 14.77
N PRO A 172 -1.70 6.11 15.63
CA PRO A 172 -1.25 4.72 15.79
C PRO A 172 -1.78 3.79 14.68
N GLY A 173 -1.95 4.28 13.45
CA GLY A 173 -2.73 3.59 12.42
C GLY A 173 -4.24 3.57 12.73
N GLN A 174 -5.05 3.07 11.79
CA GLN A 174 -6.50 2.93 11.99
C GLN A 174 -6.80 1.86 13.05
N ILE A 175 -7.39 2.25 14.18
CA ILE A 175 -7.93 1.29 15.15
C ILE A 175 -9.36 0.93 14.72
N VAL A 176 -9.47 0.04 13.73
CA VAL A 176 -10.74 -0.40 13.12
C VAL A 176 -11.65 -1.07 14.17
N GLN A 177 -11.05 -1.83 15.10
CA GLN A 177 -11.79 -2.58 16.12
C GLN A 177 -12.54 -1.66 17.11
N LEU A 178 -11.87 -0.68 17.73
CA LEU A 178 -12.49 0.25 18.69
C LEU A 178 -13.55 1.15 18.02
N SER A 179 -13.33 1.54 16.76
CA SER A 179 -14.28 2.36 15.99
C SER A 179 -15.58 1.60 15.68
N SER A 180 -15.47 0.35 15.25
CA SER A 180 -16.62 -0.53 15.00
C SER A 180 -17.34 -0.93 16.29
N PHE A 181 -16.59 -1.07 17.39
CA PHE A 181 -17.14 -1.31 18.72
C PHE A 181 -18.03 -0.15 19.16
N VAL A 182 -17.56 1.10 19.07
CA VAL A 182 -18.35 2.31 19.41
C VAL A 182 -19.63 2.44 18.58
N ASP A 183 -19.63 1.97 17.33
CA ASP A 183 -20.86 1.96 16.51
C ASP A 183 -21.95 1.05 17.07
N ARG A 184 -21.56 -0.11 17.58
CA ARG A 184 -22.45 -1.17 18.05
C ARG A 184 -22.89 -1.02 19.50
N LEU A 185 -22.34 -0.06 20.25
CA LEU A 185 -22.68 0.15 21.66
C LEU A 185 -24.12 0.63 21.85
N ASN A 186 -24.86 -0.10 22.69
CA ASN A 186 -26.11 0.37 23.29
C ASN A 186 -25.82 1.39 24.41
N GLU A 187 -26.88 2.01 24.96
CA GLU A 187 -26.75 3.10 25.95
C GLU A 187 -26.00 2.66 27.22
N ALA A 188 -26.24 1.44 27.71
CA ALA A 188 -25.54 0.88 28.87
C ALA A 188 -24.06 0.57 28.58
N GLY A 189 -23.74 0.06 27.39
CA GLY A 189 -22.38 -0.21 26.94
C GLY A 189 -21.58 1.08 26.75
N TRP A 190 -22.22 2.14 26.25
CA TRP A 190 -21.63 3.47 26.17
C TRP A 190 -21.36 4.07 27.55
N GLU A 191 -22.28 3.92 28.49
CA GLU A 191 -22.09 4.40 29.86
C GLU A 191 -20.90 3.72 30.57
N ARG A 192 -20.68 2.44 30.27
CA ARG A 192 -19.50 1.71 30.76
C ARG A 192 -18.23 2.22 30.09
N LEU A 193 -18.18 2.27 28.76
CA LEU A 193 -17.00 2.70 28.00
C LEU A 193 -16.56 4.12 28.37
N ARG A 194 -17.51 5.08 28.42
CA ARG A 194 -17.20 6.47 28.80
C ARG A 194 -16.63 6.56 30.21
N GLY A 195 -17.10 5.71 31.14
CA GLY A 195 -16.61 5.64 32.51
C GLY A 195 -15.18 5.11 32.58
N GLN A 196 -14.88 4.04 31.85
CA GLN A 196 -13.55 3.44 31.79
C GLN A 196 -12.51 4.38 31.15
N ILE A 197 -12.84 5.04 30.04
CA ILE A 197 -11.95 6.04 29.41
C ILE A 197 -11.76 7.26 30.33
N SER A 198 -12.83 7.72 31.01
CA SER A 198 -12.71 8.82 31.97
C SER A 198 -11.83 8.45 33.16
N ALA A 199 -11.90 7.20 33.63
CA ALA A 199 -11.06 6.69 34.71
C ALA A 199 -9.59 6.63 34.29
N LEU A 200 -9.29 6.16 33.06
CA LEU A 200 -7.95 6.17 32.50
C LEU A 200 -7.34 7.59 32.48
N CYS A 201 -8.09 8.56 31.98
CA CYS A 201 -7.59 9.92 31.76
C CYS A 201 -7.53 10.77 33.04
N PHE A 202 -8.53 10.64 33.92
CA PHE A 202 -8.78 11.65 34.97
C PHE A 202 -8.95 11.10 36.39
N SER A 203 -8.83 9.79 36.62
CA SER A 203 -8.86 9.27 38.00
C SER A 203 -7.58 9.65 38.77
N GLY A 204 -7.69 9.68 40.10
CA GLY A 204 -6.58 9.96 41.01
C GLY A 204 -5.70 8.76 41.32
N GLU A 205 -5.93 7.61 40.68
CA GLU A 205 -5.09 6.41 40.80
C GLU A 205 -3.76 6.59 40.07
N ALA A 206 -2.78 5.75 40.38
CA ALA A 206 -1.49 5.80 39.71
C ALA A 206 -1.65 5.48 38.22
N LEU A 207 -0.92 6.19 37.34
CA LEU A 207 -1.04 6.02 35.88
C LEU A 207 -0.83 4.56 35.44
N ALA A 208 0.07 3.82 36.10
CA ALA A 208 0.30 2.41 35.82
C ALA A 208 -0.96 1.56 36.04
N ASP A 209 -1.63 1.72 37.20
CA ASP A 209 -2.85 0.99 37.54
C ASP A 209 -4.00 1.36 36.60
N ARG A 210 -4.09 2.63 36.22
CA ARG A 210 -5.09 3.12 35.25
C ARG A 210 -4.91 2.49 33.87
N LEU A 211 -3.66 2.40 33.39
CA LEU A 211 -3.33 1.78 32.10
C LEU A 211 -3.65 0.29 32.14
N GLU A 212 -3.25 -0.41 33.20
CA GLU A 212 -3.51 -1.84 33.40
C GLU A 212 -5.01 -2.13 33.39
N THR A 213 -5.79 -1.34 34.14
CA THR A 213 -7.25 -1.48 34.20
C THR A 213 -7.89 -1.19 32.85
N ALA A 214 -7.43 -0.17 32.13
CA ALA A 214 -8.02 0.19 30.85
C ALA A 214 -7.77 -0.86 29.75
N VAL A 215 -6.55 -1.40 29.68
CA VAL A 215 -6.20 -2.48 28.72
C VAL A 215 -6.93 -3.77 29.06
N GLY A 216 -7.08 -4.10 30.35
CA GLY A 216 -7.78 -5.32 30.77
C GLY A 216 -9.32 -5.24 30.63
N GLU A 217 -9.92 -4.06 30.79
CA GLU A 217 -11.38 -3.94 30.87
C GLU A 217 -12.06 -3.31 29.63
N VAL A 218 -11.31 -2.65 28.74
CA VAL A 218 -11.87 -2.01 27.54
C VAL A 218 -11.58 -2.86 26.31
N ASP A 219 -12.63 -3.41 25.70
CA ASP A 219 -12.53 -4.25 24.52
C ASP A 219 -11.90 -3.50 23.33
N GLY A 220 -10.88 -4.10 22.73
CA GLY A 220 -10.09 -3.51 21.65
C GLY A 220 -9.09 -2.41 22.08
N MET A 221 -8.82 -2.23 23.39
CA MET A 221 -7.86 -1.25 23.88
C MET A 221 -6.46 -1.86 24.10
N GLY A 222 -5.54 -1.61 23.17
CA GLY A 222 -4.12 -1.95 23.33
C GLY A 222 -3.31 -0.93 24.15
N TRP A 223 -2.09 -1.30 24.55
CA TRP A 223 -1.17 -0.47 25.33
C TRP A 223 -0.86 0.88 24.69
N THR A 224 -0.66 0.91 23.37
CA THR A 224 -0.40 2.14 22.59
C THR A 224 -1.60 3.08 22.62
N THR A 225 -2.81 2.53 22.48
CA THR A 225 -4.06 3.31 22.53
C THR A 225 -4.27 3.89 23.93
N ALA A 226 -4.08 3.09 24.97
CA ALA A 226 -4.20 3.55 26.36
C ALA A 226 -3.15 4.62 26.70
N THR A 227 -1.91 4.43 26.26
CA THR A 227 -0.80 5.39 26.44
C THR A 227 -1.06 6.68 25.67
N ARG A 228 -1.68 6.62 24.49
CA ARG A 228 -2.09 7.79 23.72
C ARG A 228 -3.15 8.61 24.43
N LEU A 229 -4.20 7.97 24.94
CA LEU A 229 -5.24 8.65 25.71
C LEU A 229 -4.65 9.33 26.95
N ALA A 230 -3.72 8.65 27.63
CA ALA A 230 -2.96 9.24 28.72
C ALA A 230 -2.16 10.47 28.28
N ALA A 231 -1.43 10.41 27.16
CA ALA A 231 -0.64 11.54 26.63
C ALA A 231 -1.47 12.73 26.16
N ILE A 232 -2.68 12.50 25.62
CA ILE A 232 -3.60 13.58 25.28
C ILE A 232 -4.10 14.27 26.56
N SER A 233 -4.41 13.49 27.59
CA SER A 233 -4.96 13.99 28.87
C SER A 233 -3.93 14.62 29.81
N ASP A 234 -2.67 14.17 29.75
CA ASP A 234 -1.56 14.61 30.58
C ASP A 234 -0.26 14.77 29.73
N PRO A 235 -0.24 15.77 28.82
CA PRO A 235 0.83 15.95 27.84
C PRO A 235 2.18 16.37 28.45
N GLN A 236 2.19 16.81 29.71
CA GLN A 236 3.40 17.19 30.43
C GLN A 236 4.08 16.00 31.11
N ARG A 237 3.35 14.89 31.28
CA ARG A 237 3.81 13.69 31.95
C ARG A 237 4.12 12.54 30.99
N VAL A 238 3.41 12.43 29.87
CA VAL A 238 3.57 11.28 28.96
C VAL A 238 4.12 11.73 27.61
N ILE A 239 5.26 11.17 27.21
CA ILE A 239 5.84 11.39 25.89
C ILE A 239 4.97 10.66 24.86
N PRO A 240 4.50 11.32 23.78
CA PRO A 240 3.63 10.75 22.74
C PRO A 240 4.33 9.74 21.81
N ASN A 241 5.38 9.07 22.29
CA ASN A 241 5.89 7.81 21.75
C ASN A 241 5.10 6.68 22.44
N TYR A 242 4.04 6.24 21.79
CA TYR A 242 2.96 5.48 22.44
C TYR A 242 3.29 4.00 22.67
N SER A 243 4.07 3.40 21.77
CA SER A 243 4.40 1.98 21.82
C SER A 243 5.50 1.72 22.85
N LEU A 244 5.39 0.60 23.58
CA LEU A 244 6.45 0.13 24.48
C LEU A 244 7.66 -0.40 23.70
N TYR A 245 7.35 -1.08 22.58
CA TYR A 245 8.31 -1.73 21.68
C TYR A 245 8.17 -1.17 20.26
N ASN A 246 8.99 -1.65 19.35
CA ASN A 246 8.95 -1.31 17.94
C ASN A 246 7.55 -1.53 17.34
N ALA A 247 7.04 -0.50 16.65
CA ALA A 247 5.84 -0.57 15.83
C ALA A 247 6.21 -0.19 14.40
N GLY A 248 6.34 -1.19 13.51
CA GLY A 248 6.87 -1.01 12.16
C GLY A 248 8.29 -0.42 12.17
N ARG A 249 8.47 0.74 11.53
CA ARG A 249 9.78 1.42 11.45
C ARG A 249 10.18 2.20 12.72
N TRP A 250 9.28 2.37 13.69
CA TRP A 250 9.46 3.30 14.82
C TRP A 250 9.79 2.58 16.12
N ALA A 251 10.81 3.05 16.84
CA ALA A 251 11.18 2.49 18.14
C ALA A 251 10.27 2.93 19.29
N GLY A 252 9.81 1.97 20.08
CA GLY A 252 9.03 2.20 21.30
C GLY A 252 9.88 2.68 22.48
N LYS A 253 9.23 2.91 23.63
CA LYS A 253 9.90 3.48 24.82
C LYS A 253 11.07 2.63 25.32
N LEU A 254 10.92 1.31 25.43
CA LEU A 254 11.98 0.42 25.92
C LEU A 254 13.12 0.30 24.91
N ASP A 255 12.81 0.28 23.61
CA ASP A 255 13.83 0.25 22.56
C ASP A 255 14.66 1.53 22.51
N ASN A 256 14.03 2.70 22.71
CA ASN A 256 14.78 3.95 22.82
C ASN A 256 15.69 3.98 24.06
N LEU A 257 15.26 3.41 25.20
CA LEU A 257 16.12 3.28 26.38
C LEU A 257 17.31 2.35 26.11
N GLN A 258 17.09 1.24 25.42
CA GLN A 258 18.16 0.34 25.01
C GLN A 258 19.15 1.04 24.08
N MET A 259 18.68 1.74 23.04
CA MET A 259 19.54 2.46 22.09
C MET A 259 20.34 3.58 22.75
N LEU A 260 19.74 4.32 23.70
CA LEU A 260 20.46 5.35 24.48
C LEU A 260 21.55 4.74 25.36
N THR A 261 21.30 3.53 25.90
CA THR A 261 22.27 2.75 26.67
C THR A 261 23.42 2.29 25.78
N ASP A 262 23.11 1.68 24.63
CA ASP A 262 24.08 1.12 23.69
C ASP A 262 25.01 2.19 23.08
N GLU A 263 24.47 3.38 22.78
CA GLU A 263 25.27 4.51 22.27
C GLU A 263 26.09 5.22 23.36
N GLY A 264 25.95 4.79 24.62
CA GLY A 264 26.64 5.35 25.78
C GLY A 264 26.30 6.82 25.96
N LEU A 265 25.00 7.16 25.93
CA LEU A 265 24.47 8.52 26.05
C LEU A 265 23.90 8.82 27.44
N LEU A 266 23.85 7.83 28.33
CA LEU A 266 23.29 7.93 29.68
C LEU A 266 24.38 8.13 30.73
N GLU A 267 24.10 8.98 31.73
CA GLU A 267 24.93 9.07 32.94
C GLU A 267 24.85 7.79 33.77
N ASP A 268 25.83 7.52 34.63
CA ASP A 268 25.92 6.25 35.40
C ASP A 268 24.63 5.93 36.19
N GLU A 269 23.97 6.95 36.77
CA GLU A 269 22.70 6.77 37.48
C GLU A 269 21.54 6.42 36.53
N HIS A 270 21.43 7.12 35.38
CA HIS A 270 20.40 6.84 34.38
C HIS A 270 20.65 5.52 33.66
N MET A 271 21.91 5.15 33.44
CA MET A 271 22.31 3.87 32.84
C MET A 271 21.93 2.70 33.75
N ALA A 272 22.27 2.78 35.05
CA ALA A 272 21.89 1.74 36.00
C ALA A 272 20.36 1.59 36.12
N ARG A 273 19.62 2.69 36.08
CA ARG A 273 18.15 2.70 36.08
C ARG A 273 17.57 2.17 34.76
N ALA A 274 18.14 2.53 33.62
CA ALA A 274 17.71 2.04 32.32
C ALA A 274 17.90 0.52 32.22
N GLU A 275 19.07 0.01 32.61
CA GLU A 275 19.31 -1.43 32.66
C GLU A 275 18.37 -2.14 33.66
N GLN A 276 18.05 -1.50 34.79
CA GLN A 276 17.08 -2.06 35.73
C GLN A 276 15.69 -2.14 35.11
N VAL A 277 15.21 -1.08 34.46
CA VAL A 277 13.91 -1.05 33.78
C VAL A 277 13.86 -2.11 32.67
N LEU A 278 14.92 -2.25 31.87
CA LEU A 278 15.03 -3.25 30.81
C LEU A 278 15.07 -4.70 31.34
N ARG A 279 15.65 -4.92 32.53
CA ARG A 279 15.64 -6.23 33.20
C ARG A 279 14.29 -6.56 33.85
N ASP A 280 13.67 -5.57 34.51
CA ASP A 280 12.43 -5.75 35.26
C ASP A 280 11.21 -5.88 34.31
N HIS A 281 11.31 -5.37 33.08
CA HIS A 281 10.25 -5.39 32.06
C HIS A 281 10.74 -6.00 30.73
N PRO A 282 10.81 -7.34 30.63
CA PRO A 282 11.22 -8.02 29.40
C PRO A 282 10.17 -7.84 28.27
N ARG A 283 10.64 -7.91 27.01
CA ARG A 283 9.84 -7.56 25.81
C ARG A 283 8.53 -8.33 25.63
N ASN A 284 8.45 -9.54 26.18
CA ASN A 284 7.28 -10.42 26.09
C ASN A 284 6.21 -10.17 27.18
N ARG A 285 6.38 -9.19 28.08
CA ARG A 285 5.41 -8.88 29.16
C ARG A 285 5.18 -7.38 29.36
N PRO A 286 4.44 -6.69 28.46
CA PRO A 286 4.06 -5.30 28.64
C PRO A 286 3.17 -5.13 29.87
N SER A 287 3.36 -4.04 30.60
CA SER A 287 2.55 -3.68 31.77
C SER A 287 2.43 -2.16 31.90
N GLY A 288 1.44 -1.70 32.67
CA GLY A 288 1.28 -0.26 32.95
C GLY A 288 2.51 0.30 33.67
N ARG A 289 3.15 -0.56 34.48
CA ARG A 289 4.42 -0.24 35.15
C ARG A 289 5.57 -0.08 34.15
N ALA A 290 5.67 -0.96 33.15
CA ALA A 290 6.66 -0.83 32.09
C ALA A 290 6.49 0.50 31.33
N VAL A 291 5.25 0.88 31.01
CA VAL A 291 4.95 2.17 30.33
C VAL A 291 5.41 3.34 31.18
N VAL A 292 5.02 3.36 32.45
CA VAL A 292 5.30 4.50 33.34
C VAL A 292 6.79 4.60 33.67
N GLU A 293 7.44 3.50 34.04
CA GLU A 293 8.87 3.53 34.42
C GLU A 293 9.75 3.90 33.22
N SER A 294 9.48 3.34 32.04
CA SER A 294 10.22 3.71 30.82
C SER A 294 9.95 5.15 30.39
N ASN A 295 8.69 5.61 30.45
CA ASN A 295 8.31 6.97 30.11
C ASN A 295 8.92 8.00 31.07
N ASP A 296 8.82 7.78 32.37
CA ASP A 296 9.31 8.70 33.39
C ASP A 296 10.82 8.83 33.30
N LEU A 297 11.54 7.73 33.03
CA LEU A 297 12.98 7.76 32.80
C LEU A 297 13.35 8.50 31.51
N LEU A 298 12.66 8.24 30.39
CA LEU A 298 12.88 8.99 29.14
C LEU A 298 12.59 10.48 29.32
N LEU A 299 11.54 10.82 30.06
CA LEU A 299 11.16 12.19 30.36
C LEU A 299 12.24 12.87 31.21
N GLU A 300 12.78 12.17 32.21
CA GLU A 300 13.89 12.65 33.03
C GLU A 300 15.15 12.92 32.19
N ILE A 301 15.50 12.00 31.27
CA ILE A 301 16.67 12.11 30.39
C ILE A 301 16.51 13.25 29.39
N LEU A 302 15.34 13.40 28.76
CA LEU A 302 15.15 14.31 27.63
C LEU A 302 14.67 15.71 28.04
N ARG A 303 13.96 15.85 29.16
CA ARG A 303 13.40 17.14 29.61
C ARG A 303 14.42 18.28 29.67
N PRO A 304 15.65 18.11 30.18
CA PRO A 304 16.65 19.18 30.17
C PRO A 304 16.99 19.75 28.78
N HIS A 305 16.70 19.00 27.71
CA HIS A 305 17.04 19.36 26.33
C HIS A 305 15.83 19.83 25.49
N PHE A 306 14.61 19.64 26.00
CA PHE A 306 13.33 19.93 25.31
C PHE A 306 12.39 20.74 26.22
N THR A 307 12.85 21.92 26.64
CA THR A 307 12.06 22.88 27.43
C THR A 307 11.89 24.20 26.70
N ASP A 308 10.68 24.75 26.76
CA ASP A 308 10.38 26.15 26.46
C ASP A 308 9.73 26.78 27.72
N GLY A 309 10.54 27.50 28.51
CA GLY A 309 10.15 27.99 29.82
C GLY A 309 9.83 26.87 30.83
N ASP A 310 8.66 26.94 31.47
CA ASP A 310 8.18 25.99 32.48
C ASP A 310 7.49 24.72 31.89
N SER A 311 7.40 24.61 30.56
CA SER A 311 6.69 23.52 29.87
C SER A 311 7.63 22.57 29.12
N ALA A 312 7.38 21.27 29.25
CA ALA A 312 8.12 20.24 28.54
C ALA A 312 7.56 20.06 27.12
N ASP A 313 8.43 20.15 26.11
CA ASP A 313 8.11 19.85 24.71
C ASP A 313 8.16 18.32 24.48
N THR A 314 7.15 17.62 24.99
CA THR A 314 7.04 16.16 24.86
C THR A 314 6.84 15.72 23.40
N TRP A 315 6.25 16.58 22.56
CA TRP A 315 6.13 16.33 21.12
C TRP A 315 7.51 16.33 20.44
N GLY A 316 8.36 17.31 20.76
CA GLY A 316 9.74 17.37 20.29
C GLY A 316 10.57 16.19 20.78
N MET A 317 10.39 15.76 22.03
CA MET A 317 11.03 14.54 22.55
C MET A 317 10.66 13.31 21.72
N ARG A 318 9.38 13.13 21.38
CA ARG A 318 8.92 12.03 20.54
C ARG A 318 9.54 12.09 19.15
N THR A 319 9.53 13.25 18.51
CA THR A 319 10.08 13.44 17.16
C THR A 319 11.59 13.21 17.14
N PHE A 320 12.30 13.61 18.19
CA PHE A 320 13.71 13.30 18.39
C PHE A 320 13.97 11.81 18.57
N LEU A 321 13.20 11.11 19.41
CA LEU A 321 13.37 9.67 19.61
C LEU A 321 13.18 8.89 18.31
N TYR A 322 12.23 9.30 17.47
CA TYR A 322 12.02 8.69 16.16
C TYR A 322 13.22 8.91 15.24
N TRP A 323 13.66 10.16 15.09
CA TRP A 323 14.86 10.51 14.32
C TRP A 323 16.13 9.80 14.82
N PHE A 324 16.28 9.69 16.14
CA PHE A 324 17.42 9.03 16.78
C PHE A 324 17.41 7.52 16.48
N SER A 325 16.25 6.88 16.65
CA SER A 325 16.09 5.45 16.40
C SER A 325 16.37 5.09 14.94
N GLU A 326 15.87 5.87 13.97
CA GLU A 326 16.10 5.67 12.54
C GLU A 326 17.61 5.66 12.22
N ARG A 327 18.37 6.62 12.75
CA ARG A 327 19.83 6.70 12.54
C ARG A 327 20.62 5.58 13.22
N CYS A 328 20.14 5.05 14.33
CA CYS A 328 20.76 3.89 14.97
C CYS A 328 20.51 2.62 14.13
N LEU A 329 19.28 2.47 13.62
CA LEU A 329 18.87 1.34 12.80
C LEU A 329 19.55 1.34 11.42
N GLU A 330 19.70 2.49 10.76
CA GLU A 330 20.44 2.62 9.48
C GLU A 330 21.92 2.20 9.62
N ARG A 331 22.56 2.56 10.73
CA ARG A 331 23.96 2.18 11.02
C ARG A 331 24.11 0.67 11.25
N GLN A 332 23.12 0.04 11.88
CA GLN A 332 23.10 -1.40 12.12
C GLN A 332 22.78 -2.21 10.85
N GLY A 333 21.95 -1.67 9.94
CA GLY A 333 21.69 -2.28 8.63
C GLY A 333 22.91 -2.23 7.70
N SER A 334 23.59 -1.09 7.62
CA SER A 334 24.77 -0.90 6.75
C SER A 334 26.01 -1.70 7.17
N THR A 335 26.06 -2.25 8.38
CA THR A 335 27.18 -3.07 8.88
C THR A 335 26.97 -4.58 8.72
N ARG A 336 25.75 -5.04 8.39
CA ARG A 336 25.44 -6.48 8.24
C ARG A 336 25.44 -6.97 6.79
N ASP A 337 25.14 -6.10 5.82
CA ASP A 337 25.18 -6.45 4.39
C ASP A 337 26.60 -6.76 3.85
N ALA A 338 27.65 -6.41 4.59
CA ALA A 338 29.03 -6.60 4.15
C ALA A 338 29.73 -7.85 4.72
N ASP A 339 29.26 -8.42 5.84
CA ASP A 339 30.02 -9.43 6.60
C ASP A 339 29.25 -10.76 6.88
N ALA A 340 27.97 -10.90 6.53
CA ALA A 340 27.14 -12.05 6.97
C ALA A 340 26.79 -13.13 5.93
N ARG A 341 27.23 -13.04 4.67
CA ARG A 341 26.98 -14.09 3.65
C ARG A 341 28.27 -14.86 3.30
N GLY A 342 28.93 -15.40 4.32
CA GLY A 342 29.96 -16.42 4.14
C GLY A 342 29.31 -17.80 4.03
N ASP A 343 29.88 -18.70 3.22
CA ASP A 343 29.51 -20.12 3.01
C ASP A 343 29.56 -20.98 4.31
N GLY A 344 28.82 -20.59 5.34
CA GLY A 344 28.62 -21.35 6.58
C GLY A 344 27.33 -22.18 6.50
N GLU A 345 27.36 -23.36 7.11
CA GLU A 345 26.19 -24.22 7.32
C GLU A 345 25.14 -23.45 8.14
N LEU A 346 23.89 -23.36 7.65
CA LEU A 346 22.81 -22.68 8.36
C LEU A 346 22.48 -23.44 9.65
N ASP A 347 22.36 -22.74 10.78
CA ASP A 347 21.93 -23.34 12.05
C ASP A 347 20.75 -22.59 12.68
N LEU A 348 19.90 -23.34 13.40
CA LEU A 348 18.71 -22.80 14.06
C LEU A 348 19.02 -21.68 15.07
N PRO A 349 20.03 -21.80 15.97
CA PRO A 349 20.36 -20.72 16.90
C PRO A 349 20.69 -19.37 16.22
N THR A 350 21.41 -19.40 15.11
CA THR A 350 21.79 -18.21 14.35
C THR A 350 20.57 -17.63 13.65
N LEU A 351 19.76 -18.46 12.98
CA LEU A 351 18.53 -18.03 12.31
C LEU A 351 17.50 -17.46 13.29
N VAL A 352 17.35 -18.03 14.49
CA VAL A 352 16.43 -17.51 15.52
C VAL A 352 16.91 -16.16 16.04
N THR A 353 18.24 -16.00 16.20
CA THR A 353 18.84 -14.71 16.58
C THR A 353 18.62 -13.66 15.49
N GLU A 354 18.75 -14.06 14.22
CA GLU A 354 18.51 -13.21 13.06
C GLU A 354 17.05 -12.82 12.95
N PHE A 355 16.12 -13.78 13.00
CA PHE A 355 14.68 -13.56 13.07
C PHE A 355 14.34 -12.52 14.14
N ARG A 356 14.70 -12.76 15.40
CA ARG A 356 14.39 -11.84 16.51
C ARG A 356 14.96 -10.43 16.27
N ALA A 357 16.08 -10.31 15.55
CA ALA A 357 16.66 -9.02 15.19
C ALA A 357 15.94 -8.35 14.01
N GLN A 358 15.57 -9.10 12.97
CA GLN A 358 14.95 -8.59 11.75
C GLN A 358 13.46 -8.33 11.91
N SER A 359 12.70 -9.31 12.39
CA SER A 359 11.25 -9.23 12.63
C SER A 359 10.91 -8.38 13.86
N ARG A 360 11.91 -8.17 14.75
CA ARG A 360 11.78 -7.45 16.03
C ARG A 360 10.77 -8.10 16.97
N TYR A 361 10.58 -9.41 16.82
CA TYR A 361 9.71 -10.23 17.67
C TYR A 361 10.22 -10.31 19.13
N PRO A 362 9.33 -10.24 20.14
CA PRO A 362 7.90 -9.94 20.03
C PRO A 362 7.63 -8.45 19.83
N GLY A 363 6.72 -8.12 18.92
CA GLY A 363 6.20 -6.79 18.62
C GLY A 363 4.79 -6.55 19.16
N GLU A 364 4.19 -5.42 18.81
CA GLU A 364 2.85 -5.01 19.28
C GLU A 364 1.74 -5.96 18.80
N ASP A 365 1.80 -6.38 17.53
CA ASP A 365 0.83 -7.30 16.93
C ASP A 365 0.83 -8.66 17.64
N ASP A 366 2.00 -9.16 18.07
CA ASP A 366 2.15 -10.40 18.84
C ASP A 366 1.41 -10.35 20.18
N HIS A 367 1.38 -9.19 20.83
CA HIS A 367 0.62 -8.99 22.07
C HIS A 367 -0.89 -8.99 21.82
N GLU A 368 -1.36 -8.40 20.72
CA GLU A 368 -2.77 -8.45 20.34
C GLU A 368 -3.24 -9.88 20.03
N HIS A 369 -2.34 -10.70 19.46
CA HIS A 369 -2.57 -12.12 19.25
C HIS A 369 -2.72 -12.88 20.57
N LEU A 370 -1.83 -12.65 21.55
CA LEU A 370 -1.92 -13.24 22.89
C LEU A 370 -3.21 -12.85 23.63
N MET A 371 -3.60 -11.57 23.57
CA MET A 371 -4.84 -11.08 24.19
C MET A 371 -6.08 -11.66 23.51
N ALA A 372 -6.06 -11.81 22.18
CA ALA A 372 -7.15 -12.44 21.45
C ALA A 372 -7.30 -13.92 21.84
N ARG A 373 -6.18 -14.65 21.95
CA ARG A 373 -6.16 -16.03 22.44
C ARG A 373 -6.78 -16.14 23.82
N GLU A 374 -6.41 -15.29 24.78
CA GLU A 374 -7.00 -15.31 26.13
C GLU A 374 -8.52 -15.09 26.13
N ARG A 375 -9.02 -14.19 25.27
CA ARG A 375 -10.47 -13.99 25.07
C ARG A 375 -11.14 -15.22 24.47
N HIS A 376 -10.50 -15.85 23.47
CA HIS A 376 -10.99 -17.09 22.87
C HIS A 376 -11.01 -18.23 23.89
N GLU A 377 -9.95 -18.36 24.69
CA GLU A 377 -9.82 -19.36 25.75
C GLU A 377 -10.94 -19.20 26.79
N SER A 378 -11.20 -17.97 27.25
CA SER A 378 -12.31 -17.67 28.16
C SER A 378 -13.66 -18.11 27.58
N THR A 379 -13.87 -17.85 26.29
CA THR A 379 -15.08 -18.28 25.56
C THR A 379 -15.17 -19.80 25.53
N LEU A 380 -14.09 -20.50 25.19
CA LEU A 380 -14.06 -21.97 25.13
C LEU A 380 -14.21 -22.62 26.51
N ARG A 381 -13.59 -22.08 27.56
CA ARG A 381 -13.74 -22.58 28.93
C ARG A 381 -15.19 -22.47 29.43
N SER A 382 -15.95 -21.49 28.93
CA SER A 382 -17.38 -21.34 29.23
C SER A 382 -18.30 -22.31 28.49
N LEU A 383 -17.78 -23.11 27.54
CA LEU A 383 -18.58 -23.99 26.68
C LEU A 383 -19.56 -24.87 27.45
N LYS A 384 -19.13 -25.53 28.53
CA LYS A 384 -19.99 -26.45 29.31
C LYS A 384 -21.18 -25.75 29.96
N GLU A 385 -21.07 -24.46 30.24
CA GLU A 385 -22.10 -23.64 30.89
C GLU A 385 -22.89 -22.79 29.87
N MET A 386 -22.51 -22.83 28.58
CA MET A 386 -23.08 -21.99 27.54
C MET A 386 -24.50 -22.44 27.15
N GLY A 387 -25.47 -21.58 27.45
CA GLY A 387 -26.87 -21.70 27.00
C GLY A 387 -27.05 -21.46 25.49
N PHE A 388 -28.18 -21.90 24.96
CA PHE A 388 -28.50 -21.83 23.52
C PHE A 388 -28.53 -20.38 22.99
N GLU A 389 -28.95 -19.44 23.83
CA GLU A 389 -28.99 -18.00 23.55
C GLU A 389 -27.61 -17.38 23.30
N ASN A 390 -26.54 -17.98 23.85
CA ASN A 390 -25.18 -17.45 23.78
C ASN A 390 -24.32 -18.11 22.68
N ARG A 391 -24.84 -19.10 21.95
CA ARG A 391 -24.09 -19.89 20.96
C ARG A 391 -23.34 -19.08 19.89
N GLN A 392 -23.84 -17.90 19.55
CA GLN A 392 -23.23 -17.03 18.55
C GLN A 392 -21.87 -16.47 19.00
N SER A 393 -21.61 -16.40 20.31
CA SER A 393 -20.32 -15.96 20.86
C SER A 393 -19.15 -16.86 20.45
N LEU A 394 -19.41 -18.16 20.20
CA LEU A 394 -18.36 -19.09 19.77
C LEU A 394 -17.71 -18.71 18.45
N LYS A 395 -18.46 -18.10 17.55
CA LYS A 395 -17.94 -17.72 16.23
C LYS A 395 -16.77 -16.75 16.32
N SER A 396 -16.67 -15.97 17.39
CA SER A 396 -15.54 -15.06 17.61
C SER A 396 -14.18 -15.76 17.62
N VAL A 397 -14.14 -17.08 17.87
CA VAL A 397 -12.92 -17.91 17.89
C VAL A 397 -12.39 -18.21 16.47
N TRP A 398 -13.26 -18.30 15.46
CA TRP A 398 -12.90 -18.66 14.08
C TRP A 398 -13.44 -17.69 13.01
N ALA A 399 -14.02 -16.56 13.40
CA ALA A 399 -14.57 -15.57 12.46
C ALA A 399 -13.50 -14.92 11.58
N LYS A 400 -13.84 -14.68 10.30
CA LYS A 400 -12.98 -13.97 9.32
C LYS A 400 -12.40 -12.66 9.84
N SER A 401 -13.18 -11.89 10.59
CA SER A 401 -12.76 -10.58 11.13
C SER A 401 -11.74 -10.67 12.26
N ASN A 402 -11.31 -11.87 12.65
CA ASN A 402 -10.43 -12.12 13.79
C ASN A 402 -9.29 -13.07 13.38
N GLN A 403 -8.36 -12.55 12.58
CA GLN A 403 -7.13 -13.24 12.17
C GLN A 403 -6.14 -13.45 13.33
N ASN A 404 -6.50 -13.03 14.55
CA ASN A 404 -5.60 -13.05 15.68
C ASN A 404 -5.38 -14.47 16.22
N TYR A 405 -4.13 -14.76 16.63
CA TYR A 405 -3.67 -16.08 17.09
C TYR A 405 -3.80 -17.17 16.02
N GLY A 406 -3.38 -16.83 14.80
CA GLY A 406 -3.37 -17.70 13.64
C GLY A 406 -4.72 -17.75 12.92
N TRP A 407 -4.68 -17.78 11.60
CA TRP A 407 -5.86 -17.84 10.75
C TRP A 407 -6.18 -19.29 10.37
N CYS A 408 -7.46 -19.65 10.39
CA CYS A 408 -7.93 -21.02 10.15
C CYS A 408 -8.84 -21.12 8.91
N GLY A 409 -8.72 -20.19 7.96
CA GLY A 409 -9.58 -20.13 6.78
C GLY A 409 -11.02 -19.70 7.09
N GLN A 410 -11.84 -19.55 6.04
CA GLN A 410 -13.29 -19.40 6.21
C GLN A 410 -13.92 -20.70 6.74
N GLN A 411 -14.84 -20.58 7.70
CA GLN A 411 -15.56 -21.74 8.27
C GLN A 411 -17.08 -21.67 8.01
N PRO A 412 -17.54 -21.51 6.76
CA PRO A 412 -18.95 -21.27 6.44
C PRO A 412 -19.85 -22.46 6.80
N SER A 413 -19.32 -23.68 6.72
CA SER A 413 -20.03 -24.91 7.08
C SER A 413 -20.23 -25.01 8.60
N LEU A 414 -19.20 -24.70 9.40
CA LEU A 414 -19.29 -24.65 10.86
C LEU A 414 -20.23 -23.51 11.32
N ASP A 415 -20.13 -22.35 10.68
CA ASP A 415 -21.01 -21.20 10.94
C ASP A 415 -22.47 -21.54 10.68
N ARG A 416 -22.75 -22.23 9.56
CA ARG A 416 -24.07 -22.74 9.24
C ARG A 416 -24.56 -23.74 10.27
N ALA A 417 -23.71 -24.61 10.78
CA ALA A 417 -24.06 -25.57 11.82
C ALA A 417 -24.42 -24.89 13.14
N VAL A 418 -23.65 -23.89 13.58
CA VAL A 418 -23.97 -23.10 14.78
C VAL A 418 -25.25 -22.27 14.58
N ASN A 419 -25.41 -21.64 13.41
CA ASN A 419 -26.58 -20.83 13.08
C ASN A 419 -27.88 -21.63 13.07
N ASN A 420 -27.85 -22.78 12.40
CA ASN A 420 -29.03 -23.63 12.19
C ASN A 420 -29.29 -24.58 13.36
N SER A 421 -28.43 -24.58 14.38
CA SER A 421 -28.68 -25.36 15.59
C SER A 421 -29.97 -24.90 16.28
N THR A 422 -30.75 -25.87 16.71
CA THR A 422 -31.92 -25.70 17.59
C THR A 422 -31.51 -25.90 19.05
N GLU A 423 -32.36 -25.45 19.98
CA GLU A 423 -32.18 -25.66 21.43
C GLU A 423 -32.01 -27.16 21.80
N GLU A 424 -32.60 -28.05 21.00
CA GLU A 424 -32.46 -29.51 21.15
C GLU A 424 -31.14 -30.06 20.60
N SER A 425 -30.65 -29.51 19.49
CA SER A 425 -29.40 -29.98 18.84
C SER A 425 -28.12 -29.33 19.39
N TRP A 426 -28.23 -28.15 20.01
CA TRP A 426 -27.10 -27.37 20.52
C TRP A 426 -26.24 -28.11 21.55
N PRO A 427 -26.80 -28.83 22.56
CA PRO A 427 -26.00 -29.57 23.53
C PRO A 427 -25.02 -30.54 22.86
N ARG A 428 -25.40 -31.17 21.75
CA ARG A 428 -24.52 -32.10 21.03
C ARG A 428 -23.30 -31.38 20.44
N ILE A 429 -23.49 -30.23 19.79
CA ILE A 429 -22.38 -29.45 19.21
C ILE A 429 -21.48 -28.94 20.33
N ARG A 430 -22.07 -28.29 21.34
CA ARG A 430 -21.38 -27.74 22.51
C ARG A 430 -20.55 -28.80 23.23
N ASP A 431 -21.12 -29.97 23.51
CA ASP A 431 -20.45 -31.03 24.26
C ASP A 431 -19.33 -31.67 23.43
N SER A 432 -19.50 -31.81 22.10
CA SER A 432 -18.45 -32.31 21.22
C SER A 432 -17.27 -31.36 21.14
N LEU A 433 -17.51 -30.04 21.03
CA LEU A 433 -16.45 -29.03 21.07
C LEU A 433 -15.77 -28.96 22.47
N ALA A 434 -16.55 -29.13 23.55
CA ALA A 434 -15.99 -29.18 24.89
C ALA A 434 -15.12 -30.43 25.12
N GLU A 435 -15.48 -31.57 24.55
CA GLU A 435 -14.67 -32.79 24.57
C GLU A 435 -13.43 -32.64 23.69
N LEU A 436 -13.53 -31.97 22.54
CA LEU A 436 -12.38 -31.62 21.71
C LEU A 436 -11.36 -30.76 22.48
N CYS A 437 -11.80 -29.77 23.25
CA CYS A 437 -10.89 -28.90 24.01
C CYS A 437 -10.42 -29.51 25.35
N PHE A 438 -11.30 -30.16 26.10
CA PHE A 438 -11.05 -30.55 27.51
C PHE A 438 -11.35 -32.02 27.83
N GLY A 439 -11.58 -32.85 26.83
CA GLY A 439 -11.84 -34.27 26.96
C GLY A 439 -10.65 -35.08 27.47
N ALA A 440 -10.92 -36.33 27.83
CA ALA A 440 -9.88 -37.27 28.26
C ALA A 440 -9.57 -38.26 27.12
N GLY A 441 -8.29 -38.47 26.82
CA GLY A 441 -7.84 -39.34 25.74
C GLY A 441 -6.84 -38.66 24.81
N GLU A 442 -6.32 -39.42 23.85
CA GLU A 442 -5.40 -38.94 22.83
C GLU A 442 -6.07 -37.84 21.98
N LEU A 443 -5.32 -36.78 21.70
CA LEU A 443 -5.86 -35.59 21.05
C LEU A 443 -6.18 -35.83 19.57
N GLU A 444 -5.39 -36.65 18.89
CA GLU A 444 -5.66 -37.17 17.55
C GLU A 444 -7.09 -37.72 17.45
N GLY A 445 -7.43 -38.69 18.31
CA GLY A 445 -8.76 -39.32 18.29
C GLY A 445 -9.88 -38.33 18.61
N ARG A 446 -9.63 -37.34 19.48
CA ARG A 446 -10.60 -36.28 19.81
C ARG A 446 -10.85 -35.35 18.63
N ILE A 447 -9.82 -35.04 17.83
CA ILE A 447 -9.94 -34.25 16.60
C ILE A 447 -10.82 -35.00 15.58
N ASP A 448 -10.50 -36.26 15.30
CA ASP A 448 -11.25 -37.08 14.33
C ASP A 448 -12.71 -37.30 14.76
N ASP A 449 -12.94 -37.55 16.06
CA ASP A 449 -14.27 -37.68 16.63
C ASP A 449 -15.06 -36.37 16.53
N ALA A 450 -14.43 -35.22 16.73
CA ALA A 450 -15.08 -33.91 16.61
C ALA A 450 -15.44 -33.57 15.16
N VAL A 451 -14.50 -33.75 14.22
CA VAL A 451 -14.71 -33.52 12.78
C VAL A 451 -15.84 -34.40 12.24
N SER A 452 -15.92 -35.65 12.68
CA SER A 452 -16.99 -36.57 12.26
C SER A 452 -18.34 -36.31 12.93
N SER A 453 -18.36 -35.74 14.13
CA SER A 453 -19.60 -35.56 14.93
C SER A 453 -20.23 -34.18 14.82
N VAL A 454 -19.45 -33.15 14.50
CA VAL A 454 -19.89 -31.76 14.33
C VAL A 454 -19.94 -31.42 12.83
N GLY A 455 -21.14 -31.34 12.28
CA GLY A 455 -21.32 -31.05 10.86
C GLY A 455 -20.65 -29.74 10.46
N GLY A 456 -19.76 -29.79 9.47
CA GLY A 456 -19.06 -28.62 8.93
C GLY A 456 -17.82 -28.18 9.70
N LEU A 457 -17.40 -28.91 10.75
CA LEU A 457 -16.10 -28.71 11.40
C LEU A 457 -15.00 -29.38 10.56
N GLY A 458 -14.09 -28.60 9.99
CA GLY A 458 -12.88 -29.12 9.32
C GLY A 458 -11.69 -29.24 10.27
N TYR A 459 -10.61 -29.89 9.81
CA TYR A 459 -9.40 -30.10 10.60
C TYR A 459 -8.69 -28.80 11.01
N LEU A 460 -8.77 -27.74 10.18
CA LEU A 460 -8.24 -26.41 10.51
C LEU A 460 -8.83 -25.86 11.83
N ALA A 461 -10.16 -25.78 11.90
CA ALA A 461 -10.86 -25.30 13.08
C ALA A 461 -10.76 -26.29 14.26
N ALA A 462 -10.76 -27.61 13.97
CA ALA A 462 -10.57 -28.64 14.98
C ALA A 462 -9.18 -28.60 15.63
N THR A 463 -8.17 -28.04 14.95
CA THR A 463 -6.82 -27.82 15.48
C THR A 463 -6.71 -26.50 16.25
N LYS A 464 -7.33 -25.42 15.74
CA LYS A 464 -7.31 -24.10 16.40
C LYS A 464 -7.95 -24.12 17.80
N LEU A 465 -9.06 -24.84 17.96
CA LEU A 465 -9.81 -24.92 19.22
C LEU A 465 -8.97 -25.44 20.41
N PRO A 466 -8.28 -26.60 20.32
CA PRO A 466 -7.37 -27.06 21.36
C PRO A 466 -6.12 -26.18 21.48
N ALA A 467 -5.57 -25.65 20.38
CA ALA A 467 -4.42 -24.74 20.41
C ALA A 467 -4.66 -23.47 21.23
N VAL A 468 -5.87 -22.91 21.18
CA VAL A 468 -6.26 -21.78 22.03
C VAL A 468 -6.27 -22.17 23.52
N CYS A 469 -6.66 -23.41 23.83
CA CYS A 469 -6.89 -23.90 25.19
C CYS A 469 -5.62 -24.44 25.87
N HIS A 470 -4.69 -24.96 25.09
CA HIS A 470 -3.40 -25.53 25.50
C HIS A 470 -2.29 -24.96 24.59
N PRO A 471 -2.02 -23.64 24.68
CA PRO A 471 -1.11 -22.95 23.74
C PRO A 471 0.33 -23.45 23.78
N GLU A 472 0.76 -24.04 24.88
CA GLU A 472 2.08 -24.66 25.04
C GLU A 472 2.28 -25.91 24.19
N ASP A 473 1.19 -26.58 23.81
CA ASP A 473 1.20 -27.85 23.09
C ASP A 473 1.01 -27.67 21.58
N PHE A 474 0.85 -26.44 21.08
CA PHE A 474 0.50 -26.18 19.70
C PHE A 474 1.24 -25.01 19.07
N VAL A 475 1.86 -25.25 17.92
CA VAL A 475 2.29 -24.19 17.02
C VAL A 475 1.07 -23.67 16.25
N PRO A 476 0.69 -22.37 16.38
CA PRO A 476 -0.53 -21.77 15.84
C PRO A 476 -0.49 -21.51 14.33
N VAL A 477 -0.06 -22.52 13.57
CA VAL A 477 -0.19 -22.66 12.12
C VAL A 477 -1.20 -23.77 11.90
N TYR A 478 -2.38 -23.46 11.34
CA TYR A 478 -3.49 -24.42 11.26
C TYR A 478 -3.65 -25.02 9.86
N VAL A 479 -3.29 -24.26 8.83
CA VAL A 479 -3.28 -24.71 7.44
C VAL A 479 -2.19 -25.77 7.26
N LEU A 480 -2.51 -26.91 6.65
CA LEU A 480 -1.57 -28.02 6.46
C LEU A 480 -0.75 -27.88 5.19
N ARG A 481 -1.37 -27.60 4.04
CA ARG A 481 -0.71 -27.21 2.79
C ARG A 481 -1.32 -25.94 2.22
N ARG A 482 -0.52 -25.18 1.46
CA ARG A 482 -0.95 -24.03 0.66
C ARG A 482 -2.09 -24.44 -0.27
N THR A 483 -3.19 -23.69 -0.25
CA THR A 483 -4.20 -23.66 -1.32
C THR A 483 -4.05 -22.35 -2.08
N SER A 484 -4.34 -22.34 -3.38
CA SER A 484 -4.14 -21.19 -4.30
C SER A 484 -4.88 -19.91 -3.90
N ASP A 485 -5.85 -20.01 -2.98
CA ASP A 485 -6.89 -19.01 -2.73
C ASP A 485 -6.51 -18.02 -1.63
N GLU A 486 -5.58 -18.40 -0.76
CA GLU A 486 -5.37 -17.72 0.51
C GLU A 486 -3.98 -17.09 0.52
N GLY A 487 -3.93 -15.79 0.17
CA GLY A 487 -2.71 -15.04 -0.15
C GLY A 487 -1.50 -15.34 0.75
N HIS A 488 -0.35 -15.59 0.11
CA HIS A 488 1.01 -15.70 0.66
C HIS A 488 1.27 -16.64 1.86
N ALA A 489 0.27 -17.28 2.46
CA ALA A 489 0.44 -18.08 3.68
C ALA A 489 0.71 -19.56 3.37
N LEU A 490 1.95 -20.00 3.61
CA LEU A 490 2.35 -21.40 3.48
C LEU A 490 1.75 -22.27 4.59
N GLY A 491 1.45 -23.52 4.26
CA GLY A 491 0.95 -24.50 5.22
C GLY A 491 2.05 -25.07 6.12
N LYS A 492 1.64 -25.72 7.20
CA LYS A 492 2.54 -26.35 8.19
C LYS A 492 3.46 -27.39 7.55
N LEU A 493 2.97 -28.19 6.59
CA LEU A 493 3.78 -29.17 5.87
C LEU A 493 4.77 -28.50 4.92
N ASP A 494 4.38 -27.42 4.24
CA ASP A 494 5.30 -26.63 3.40
C ASP A 494 6.47 -26.05 4.22
N MET A 495 6.18 -25.60 5.44
CA MET A 495 7.17 -25.10 6.38
C MET A 495 8.12 -26.22 6.87
N ILE A 496 7.60 -27.43 7.11
CA ILE A 496 8.42 -28.59 7.49
C ILE A 496 9.33 -29.01 6.33
N GLU A 497 8.81 -29.06 5.11
CA GLU A 497 9.59 -29.35 3.90
C GLU A 497 10.74 -28.34 3.74
N LEU A 498 10.48 -27.04 3.95
CA LEU A 498 11.53 -26.01 3.92
C LEU A 498 12.61 -26.26 4.99
N LEU A 499 12.24 -26.67 6.20
CA LEU A 499 13.21 -27.01 7.25
C LEU A 499 14.10 -28.21 6.85
N VAL A 500 13.53 -29.21 6.16
CA VAL A 500 14.28 -30.34 5.60
C VAL A 500 15.23 -29.87 4.50
N GLU A 501 14.74 -29.05 3.56
CA GLU A 501 15.52 -28.51 2.43
C GLU A 501 16.72 -27.68 2.90
N LEU A 502 16.52 -26.86 3.93
CA LEU A 502 17.58 -26.04 4.54
C LEU A 502 18.51 -26.84 5.46
N GLY A 503 18.25 -28.13 5.69
CA GLY A 503 19.06 -28.98 6.56
C GLY A 503 18.95 -28.63 8.05
N LEU A 504 17.83 -28.03 8.46
CA LEU A 504 17.59 -27.56 9.83
C LEU A 504 16.97 -28.63 10.75
N LEU A 505 16.55 -29.77 10.18
CA LEU A 505 16.10 -30.95 10.92
C LEU A 505 17.21 -32.01 11.00
N ASP A 506 17.31 -32.70 12.13
CA ASP A 506 18.21 -33.84 12.24
C ASP A 506 17.72 -35.06 11.42
N THR A 507 18.54 -36.10 11.32
CA THR A 507 18.22 -37.28 10.49
C THR A 507 17.00 -38.06 10.96
N GLU A 508 16.67 -38.03 12.25
CA GLU A 508 15.48 -38.69 12.80
C GLU A 508 14.24 -37.85 12.48
N GLN A 509 14.30 -36.54 12.74
CA GLN A 509 13.26 -35.56 12.46
C GLN A 509 12.92 -35.46 10.97
N ALA A 510 13.92 -35.50 10.07
CA ALA A 510 13.69 -35.52 8.63
C ALA A 510 12.98 -36.80 8.17
N GLY A 511 13.30 -37.95 8.78
CA GLY A 511 12.60 -39.21 8.52
C GLY A 511 11.14 -39.19 9.03
N GLU A 512 10.87 -38.51 10.14
CA GLU A 512 9.52 -38.28 10.64
C GLU A 512 8.73 -37.33 9.71
N ALA A 513 9.36 -36.27 9.21
CA ALA A 513 8.78 -35.35 8.23
C ALA A 513 8.29 -36.10 6.97
N ASP A 514 9.16 -36.94 6.38
CA ASP A 514 8.82 -37.76 5.20
C ASP A 514 7.62 -38.68 5.47
N ALA A 515 7.56 -39.28 6.68
CA ALA A 515 6.46 -40.15 7.06
C ALA A 515 5.13 -39.40 7.21
N ILE A 516 5.16 -38.18 7.77
CA ILE A 516 3.97 -37.32 7.91
C ILE A 516 3.46 -36.87 6.54
N VAL A 517 4.36 -36.46 5.65
CA VAL A 517 4.00 -36.06 4.27
C VAL A 517 3.37 -37.23 3.52
N ALA A 518 3.97 -38.42 3.57
CA ALA A 518 3.41 -39.61 2.93
C ALA A 518 2.04 -40.00 3.50
N LEU A 519 1.83 -39.82 4.81
CA LEU A 519 0.55 -40.09 5.45
C LEU A 519 -0.54 -39.12 4.98
N HIS A 520 -0.21 -37.83 4.83
CA HIS A 520 -1.11 -36.82 4.29
C HIS A 520 -1.47 -37.11 2.83
N GLU A 521 -0.52 -37.54 2.01
CA GLU A 521 -0.81 -37.95 0.62
C GLU A 521 -1.76 -39.16 0.52
N GLU A 522 -1.73 -40.07 1.51
CA GLU A 522 -2.58 -41.26 1.54
C GLU A 522 -3.99 -40.98 2.09
N HIS A 523 -4.10 -40.13 3.10
CA HIS A 523 -5.31 -39.96 3.91
C HIS A 523 -5.89 -38.54 3.94
N ASP A 524 -5.33 -37.60 3.17
CA ASP A 524 -5.67 -36.18 3.22
C ASP A 524 -5.46 -35.61 4.64
N ASP A 525 -6.19 -34.57 5.03
CA ASP A 525 -6.20 -34.08 6.41
C ASP A 525 -6.78 -35.12 7.39
N CYS A 526 -5.98 -35.52 8.38
CA CYS A 526 -6.43 -36.34 9.51
C CYS A 526 -5.73 -35.96 10.83
N GLY A 527 -6.27 -36.39 11.97
CA GLY A 527 -5.72 -36.09 13.28
C GLY A 527 -4.25 -36.47 13.44
N ALA A 528 -3.82 -37.58 12.84
CA ALA A 528 -2.43 -38.05 12.89
C ALA A 528 -1.47 -37.09 12.17
N VAL A 529 -1.88 -36.55 11.01
CA VAL A 529 -1.08 -35.56 10.26
C VAL A 529 -0.99 -34.24 11.02
N VAL A 530 -2.12 -33.77 11.56
CA VAL A 530 -2.20 -32.53 12.35
C VAL A 530 -1.29 -32.58 13.57
N ILE A 531 -1.42 -33.64 14.37
CA ILE A 531 -0.65 -33.78 15.61
C ILE A 531 0.80 -34.11 15.31
N GLY A 532 1.07 -35.04 14.38
CA GLY A 532 2.44 -35.40 14.00
C GLY A 532 3.25 -34.21 13.47
N SER A 533 2.67 -33.40 12.59
CA SER A 533 3.34 -32.18 12.09
C SER A 533 3.57 -31.15 13.18
N ASN A 534 2.64 -30.99 14.12
CA ASN A 534 2.78 -30.08 15.25
C ASN A 534 3.89 -30.52 16.22
N ASP A 535 3.90 -31.80 16.59
CA ASP A 535 4.85 -32.37 17.54
C ASP A 535 6.28 -32.33 16.97
N LEU A 536 6.44 -32.58 15.67
CA LEU A 536 7.71 -32.45 14.98
C LEU A 536 8.25 -31.01 15.08
N LEU A 537 7.41 -30.00 14.82
CA LEU A 537 7.81 -28.60 14.93
C LEU A 537 8.17 -28.20 16.36
N LEU A 538 7.42 -28.66 17.37
CA LEU A 538 7.74 -28.40 18.77
C LEU A 538 9.04 -29.09 19.20
N ALA A 539 9.28 -30.32 18.75
CA ALA A 539 10.52 -31.05 19.03
C ALA A 539 11.74 -30.36 18.40
N ALA A 540 11.60 -29.87 17.16
CA ALA A 540 12.67 -29.21 16.43
C ALA A 540 12.94 -27.77 16.93
N LEU A 541 11.89 -26.96 17.11
CA LEU A 541 12.02 -25.52 17.35
C LEU A 541 11.82 -25.13 18.82
N GLY A 542 11.08 -25.90 19.61
CA GLY A 542 10.81 -25.63 21.03
C GLY A 542 12.05 -25.32 21.87
N PRO A 543 13.16 -26.07 21.75
CA PRO A 543 14.41 -25.77 22.47
C PRO A 543 15.01 -24.39 22.18
N HIS A 544 14.71 -23.82 21.01
CA HIS A 544 15.21 -22.51 20.57
C HIS A 544 14.27 -21.35 20.92
N PHE A 545 13.00 -21.65 21.21
CA PHE A 545 11.95 -20.70 21.59
C PHE A 545 11.48 -20.96 23.02
N THR A 546 12.42 -21.03 23.97
CA THR A 546 12.08 -21.18 25.40
C THR A 546 12.46 -19.92 26.16
N ASP A 547 11.47 -19.18 26.65
CA ASP A 547 11.66 -18.01 27.51
C ASP A 547 11.05 -18.30 28.90
N ASP A 548 11.77 -18.02 29.99
CA ASP A 548 11.33 -18.27 31.38
C ASP A 548 10.85 -19.72 31.69
N GLY A 549 11.26 -20.71 30.90
CA GLY A 549 10.90 -22.11 31.08
C GLY A 549 9.56 -22.52 30.44
N ALA A 550 8.94 -21.64 29.63
CA ALA A 550 7.79 -21.97 28.78
C ALA A 550 8.20 -21.89 27.30
N ILE A 551 7.62 -22.77 26.47
CA ILE A 551 7.83 -22.74 25.03
C ILE A 551 6.97 -21.62 24.44
N ASP A 552 7.58 -20.73 23.68
CA ASP A 552 6.94 -19.66 22.95
C ASP A 552 6.49 -20.17 21.57
N THR A 553 5.33 -20.83 21.55
CA THR A 553 4.76 -21.42 20.34
C THR A 553 4.32 -20.40 19.30
N TRP A 554 3.92 -19.20 19.75
CA TRP A 554 3.63 -18.08 18.86
C TRP A 554 4.91 -17.59 18.17
N GLY A 555 6.02 -17.49 18.91
CA GLY A 555 7.32 -17.16 18.35
C GLY A 555 7.83 -18.19 17.34
N ILE A 556 7.54 -19.48 17.56
CA ILE A 556 7.80 -20.54 16.58
C ILE A 556 7.01 -20.27 15.29
N ALA A 557 5.72 -19.98 15.36
CA ALA A 557 4.92 -19.68 14.18
C ALA A 557 5.42 -18.44 13.43
N SER A 558 5.68 -17.33 14.14
CA SER A 558 6.23 -16.11 13.55
C SER A 558 7.60 -16.33 12.90
N PHE A 559 8.44 -17.18 13.50
CA PHE A 559 9.73 -17.59 12.93
C PHE A 559 9.54 -18.38 11.63
N LEU A 560 8.63 -19.34 11.60
CA LEU A 560 8.37 -20.14 10.40
C LEU A 560 7.89 -19.25 9.24
N TYR A 561 6.97 -18.31 9.51
CA TYR A 561 6.54 -17.35 8.49
C TYR A 561 7.69 -16.47 7.99
N TRP A 562 8.53 -15.94 8.90
CA TRP A 562 9.71 -15.17 8.50
C TRP A 562 10.69 -16.01 7.69
N LEU A 563 10.97 -17.24 8.11
CA LEU A 563 11.90 -18.15 7.45
C LEU A 563 11.41 -18.46 6.04
N THR A 564 10.11 -18.71 5.88
CA THR A 564 9.53 -18.91 4.54
C THR A 564 9.65 -17.67 3.67
N TRP A 565 9.45 -16.47 4.21
CA TRP A 565 9.58 -15.22 3.46
C TRP A 565 11.03 -14.97 3.01
N GLU A 566 12.01 -15.35 3.83
CA GLU A 566 13.43 -15.14 3.56
C GLU A 566 14.03 -16.19 2.62
N TYR A 567 13.56 -17.44 2.68
CA TYR A 567 14.21 -18.59 2.01
C TYR A 567 13.36 -19.34 0.99
N ARG A 568 12.04 -19.14 0.92
CA ARG A 568 11.27 -19.52 -0.28
C ARG A 568 11.29 -18.36 -1.26
N ASP A 569 11.63 -18.64 -2.50
CA ASP A 569 11.74 -17.67 -3.60
C ASP A 569 10.60 -16.63 -3.58
N GLN A 570 10.98 -15.35 -3.50
CA GLN A 570 10.11 -14.23 -3.89
C GLN A 570 9.72 -14.28 -5.38
N ASP A 571 10.35 -15.17 -6.15
CA ASP A 571 10.05 -15.47 -7.57
C ASP A 571 9.10 -16.67 -7.76
N SER A 572 8.65 -17.32 -6.68
CA SER A 572 7.62 -18.37 -6.73
C SER A 572 6.22 -17.81 -6.46
N THR A 573 5.88 -16.68 -7.10
CA THR A 573 4.50 -16.57 -7.58
C THR A 573 4.29 -17.79 -8.46
N GLU A 574 3.32 -18.63 -8.13
CA GLU A 574 2.74 -19.53 -9.13
C GLU A 574 2.32 -18.62 -10.27
N HIS A 575 3.17 -18.52 -11.30
CA HIS A 575 2.78 -17.86 -12.52
C HIS A 575 1.58 -18.66 -12.99
N TRP A 576 0.43 -18.01 -13.10
CA TRP A 576 -0.78 -18.62 -13.66
C TRP A 576 -0.58 -19.12 -15.10
N VAL A 577 0.61 -18.90 -15.66
CA VAL A 577 0.91 -18.98 -17.07
C VAL A 577 2.15 -19.80 -17.31
N ASP A 578 1.98 -20.86 -18.11
CA ASP A 578 3.07 -21.63 -18.70
C ASP A 578 3.85 -20.75 -19.70
N GLU A 579 5.15 -20.56 -19.49
CA GLU A 579 6.05 -19.82 -20.39
C GLU A 579 5.92 -20.33 -21.85
N ALA A 580 5.76 -21.64 -22.05
CA ALA A 580 5.60 -22.23 -23.38
C ALA A 580 4.28 -21.80 -24.04
N ALA A 581 3.23 -21.54 -23.26
CA ALA A 581 1.96 -21.04 -23.75
C ALA A 581 2.07 -19.56 -24.19
N LEU A 582 2.84 -18.74 -23.46
CA LEU A 582 3.13 -17.36 -23.84
C LEU A 582 4.00 -17.28 -25.11
N GLU A 583 5.00 -18.14 -25.25
CA GLU A 583 5.79 -18.24 -26.49
C GLU A 583 4.92 -18.59 -27.71
N ALA A 584 4.02 -19.56 -27.55
CA ALA A 584 3.08 -19.94 -28.62
C ALA A 584 2.14 -18.79 -28.97
N LEU A 585 1.62 -18.09 -27.95
CA LEU A 585 0.74 -16.94 -28.11
C LEU A 585 1.44 -15.75 -28.78
N SER A 586 2.70 -15.49 -28.44
CA SER A 586 3.54 -14.45 -29.06
C SER A 586 3.66 -14.67 -30.58
N GLY A 587 3.90 -15.92 -30.99
CA GLY A 587 3.98 -16.29 -32.40
C GLY A 587 2.67 -16.05 -33.16
N GLU A 588 1.52 -16.26 -32.51
CA GLU A 588 0.21 -16.04 -33.11
C GLU A 588 -0.18 -14.55 -33.15
N LEU A 589 0.03 -13.83 -32.05
CA LEU A 589 -0.29 -12.41 -31.95
C LEU A 589 0.72 -11.53 -32.68
N LEU A 590 1.84 -12.11 -33.14
CA LEU A 590 2.95 -11.41 -33.76
C LEU A 590 3.41 -10.24 -32.89
N CYS A 591 3.67 -10.51 -31.61
CA CYS A 591 4.21 -9.56 -30.63
C CYS A 591 5.40 -10.19 -29.89
N GLU A 592 6.25 -9.37 -29.27
CA GLU A 592 7.36 -9.87 -28.46
C GLU A 592 6.82 -10.60 -27.22
N VAL A 593 7.54 -11.63 -26.76
CA VAL A 593 7.17 -12.40 -25.55
C VAL A 593 7.24 -11.51 -24.31
N ASP A 594 8.29 -10.70 -24.19
CA ASP A 594 8.47 -9.73 -23.10
C ASP A 594 7.25 -8.81 -22.90
N PHE A 595 6.55 -8.46 -23.99
CA PHE A 595 5.33 -7.66 -23.89
C PHE A 595 4.15 -8.45 -23.30
N LEU A 596 4.01 -9.73 -23.64
CA LEU A 596 3.00 -10.59 -23.03
C LEU A 596 3.27 -10.78 -21.54
N GLU A 597 4.52 -11.05 -21.18
CA GLU A 597 4.99 -11.15 -19.79
C GLU A 597 4.71 -9.86 -19.03
N GLU A 598 5.00 -8.69 -19.61
CA GLU A 598 4.68 -7.40 -19.01
C GLU A 598 3.17 -7.26 -18.75
N VAL A 599 2.32 -7.61 -19.72
CA VAL A 599 0.85 -7.53 -19.54
C VAL A 599 0.37 -8.51 -18.46
N VAL A 600 0.95 -9.71 -18.39
CA VAL A 600 0.66 -10.68 -17.33
C VAL A 600 1.11 -10.16 -15.97
N GLY A 601 2.31 -9.61 -15.83
CA GLY A 601 2.78 -9.01 -14.58
C GLY A 601 1.90 -7.83 -14.13
N LEU A 602 1.39 -7.02 -15.07
CA LEU A 602 0.40 -5.98 -14.76
C LEU A 602 -0.94 -6.57 -14.28
N LEU A 603 -1.36 -7.72 -14.82
CA LEU A 603 -2.53 -8.45 -14.35
C LEU A 603 -2.30 -9.08 -12.98
N GLU A 604 -1.10 -9.57 -12.68
CA GLU A 604 -0.76 -10.11 -11.36
C GLU A 604 -0.74 -9.01 -10.28
N ASP A 605 -0.24 -7.82 -10.60
CA ASP A 605 -0.17 -6.68 -9.66
C ASP A 605 -1.57 -6.19 -9.22
N LYS A 606 -2.50 -6.02 -10.17
CA LYS A 606 -3.82 -5.42 -9.85
C LYS A 606 -5.01 -6.35 -10.05
N GLY A 607 -4.86 -7.41 -10.83
CA GLY A 607 -5.96 -8.21 -11.36
C GLY A 607 -6.73 -7.53 -12.49
N GLN A 608 -6.28 -6.36 -12.98
CA GLN A 608 -6.99 -5.66 -14.06
C GLN A 608 -6.15 -4.72 -14.92
N VAL A 609 -6.38 -4.79 -16.24
CA VAL A 609 -5.75 -3.93 -17.24
C VAL A 609 -6.78 -3.37 -18.23
N ILE A 610 -6.48 -2.22 -18.84
CA ILE A 610 -7.23 -1.63 -19.96
C ILE A 610 -6.28 -1.48 -21.15
N LEU A 611 -6.57 -2.20 -22.22
CA LEU A 611 -5.92 -2.05 -23.51
C LEU A 611 -6.57 -0.88 -24.25
N TYR A 612 -5.80 0.16 -24.59
CA TYR A 612 -6.37 1.37 -25.17
C TYR A 612 -5.64 1.86 -26.41
N GLY A 613 -6.38 2.41 -27.36
CA GLY A 613 -5.83 2.96 -28.60
C GLY A 613 -6.87 3.11 -29.71
N PRO A 614 -6.47 3.55 -30.91
CA PRO A 614 -7.38 3.74 -32.03
C PRO A 614 -8.06 2.42 -32.46
N PRO A 615 -9.19 2.49 -33.18
CA PRO A 615 -9.85 1.30 -33.69
C PRO A 615 -8.94 0.55 -34.67
N GLY A 616 -9.09 -0.77 -34.72
CA GLY A 616 -8.35 -1.61 -35.66
C GLY A 616 -6.91 -1.95 -35.27
N THR A 617 -6.50 -1.74 -34.02
CA THR A 617 -5.18 -2.13 -33.49
C THR A 617 -5.13 -3.51 -32.84
N GLY A 618 -6.20 -4.30 -32.95
CA GLY A 618 -6.19 -5.69 -32.47
C GLY A 618 -6.45 -5.88 -30.97
N LYS A 619 -6.71 -4.82 -30.20
CA LYS A 619 -6.98 -4.87 -28.73
C LYS A 619 -7.94 -5.98 -28.31
N THR A 620 -9.11 -6.05 -28.95
CA THR A 620 -10.13 -7.07 -28.64
C THR A 620 -9.66 -8.48 -29.00
N TYR A 621 -8.93 -8.64 -30.11
CA TYR A 621 -8.35 -9.93 -30.48
C TYR A 621 -7.30 -10.37 -29.46
N PHE A 622 -6.36 -9.48 -29.14
CA PHE A 622 -5.33 -9.69 -28.13
C PHE A 622 -5.93 -10.09 -26.77
N ALA A 623 -6.89 -9.31 -26.26
CA ALA A 623 -7.54 -9.57 -24.98
C ALA A 623 -8.19 -10.96 -24.93
N GLN A 624 -8.88 -11.37 -26.00
CA GLN A 624 -9.53 -12.68 -26.07
C GLN A 624 -8.52 -13.82 -26.13
N ARG A 625 -7.47 -13.71 -26.94
CA ARG A 625 -6.44 -14.76 -27.08
C ARG A 625 -5.61 -14.91 -25.80
N LEU A 626 -5.23 -13.79 -25.18
CA LEU A 626 -4.57 -13.80 -23.88
C LEU A 626 -5.46 -14.44 -22.82
N ALA A 627 -6.72 -14.00 -22.68
CA ALA A 627 -7.65 -14.57 -21.71
C ALA A 627 -7.86 -16.08 -21.89
N ARG A 628 -7.99 -16.58 -23.13
CA ARG A 628 -8.11 -18.02 -23.40
C ARG A 628 -6.85 -18.79 -23.03
N THR A 629 -5.68 -18.24 -23.36
CA THR A 629 -4.38 -18.84 -23.02
C THR A 629 -4.21 -18.94 -21.51
N LEU A 630 -4.52 -17.86 -20.80
CA LEU A 630 -4.49 -17.77 -19.34
C LEU A 630 -5.45 -18.74 -18.65
N THR A 631 -6.60 -19.03 -19.27
CA THR A 631 -7.63 -19.92 -18.71
C THR A 631 -7.54 -21.36 -19.24
N GLY A 632 -6.56 -21.68 -20.09
CA GLY A 632 -6.38 -23.01 -20.69
C GLY A 632 -7.44 -23.43 -21.71
N ILE A 633 -8.33 -22.51 -22.14
CA ILE A 633 -9.42 -22.81 -23.08
C ILE A 633 -8.90 -22.90 -24.51
N GLN A 634 -9.21 -23.99 -25.20
CA GLN A 634 -8.86 -24.18 -26.61
C GLN A 634 -9.87 -23.50 -27.56
N ASP A 635 -9.42 -23.13 -28.77
CA ASP A 635 -10.23 -22.38 -29.75
C ASP A 635 -11.51 -23.06 -30.22
N ASP A 636 -11.58 -24.39 -30.05
CA ASP A 636 -12.68 -25.23 -30.51
C ASP A 636 -13.81 -25.34 -29.47
N GLU A 637 -13.58 -24.87 -28.24
CA GLU A 637 -14.59 -24.87 -27.18
C GLU A 637 -15.57 -23.72 -27.40
N TRP A 638 -16.83 -24.08 -27.67
CA TRP A 638 -17.91 -23.11 -27.82
C TRP A 638 -18.16 -22.42 -26.47
N TYR A 639 -18.40 -21.10 -26.50
CA TYR A 639 -18.67 -20.27 -25.31
C TYR A 639 -19.54 -21.03 -24.28
N ASP A 640 -18.91 -21.46 -23.19
CA ASP A 640 -19.61 -21.98 -22.02
C ASP A 640 -19.91 -20.80 -21.11
N GLU A 641 -21.19 -20.52 -20.89
CA GLU A 641 -21.64 -19.49 -19.95
C GLU A 641 -21.19 -19.75 -18.50
N ASN A 642 -20.68 -20.96 -18.24
CA ASN A 642 -20.12 -21.41 -16.97
C ASN A 642 -18.62 -21.76 -17.06
N GLY A 643 -17.92 -21.37 -18.13
CA GLY A 643 -16.47 -21.58 -18.26
C GLY A 643 -15.64 -20.53 -17.47
N PRO A 644 -14.32 -20.72 -17.35
CA PRO A 644 -13.43 -19.78 -16.65
C PRO A 644 -13.19 -18.46 -17.40
N TYR A 645 -13.73 -18.34 -18.61
CA TYR A 645 -13.62 -17.16 -19.47
C TYR A 645 -15.00 -16.54 -19.74
N SER A 646 -15.11 -15.22 -19.61
CA SER A 646 -16.29 -14.47 -20.00
C SER A 646 -15.96 -13.26 -20.87
N LEU A 647 -16.78 -13.00 -21.89
CA LEU A 647 -16.69 -11.82 -22.73
C LEU A 647 -17.99 -11.02 -22.62
N VAL A 648 -17.88 -9.79 -22.16
CA VAL A 648 -18.98 -8.83 -22.13
C VAL A 648 -18.63 -7.59 -22.95
N GLN A 649 -19.61 -7.02 -23.64
CA GLN A 649 -19.41 -5.77 -24.37
C GLN A 649 -20.28 -4.68 -23.75
N PHE A 650 -19.66 -3.57 -23.34
CA PHE A 650 -20.37 -2.45 -22.75
C PHE A 650 -21.02 -1.57 -23.80
N HIS A 651 -22.22 -1.10 -23.50
CA HIS A 651 -22.99 -0.20 -24.33
C HIS A 651 -23.72 0.84 -23.47
N PRO A 652 -24.19 1.97 -24.01
CA PRO A 652 -24.75 3.07 -23.19
C PRO A 652 -25.92 2.69 -22.28
N ALA A 653 -26.69 1.66 -22.63
CA ALA A 653 -27.81 1.15 -21.83
C ALA A 653 -27.43 0.05 -20.82
N TYR A 654 -26.15 -0.33 -20.73
CA TYR A 654 -25.69 -1.41 -19.84
C TYR A 654 -25.74 -0.92 -18.40
N SER A 655 -26.26 -1.74 -17.49
CA SER A 655 -26.56 -1.34 -16.11
C SER A 655 -25.90 -2.26 -15.08
N TYR A 656 -25.87 -1.82 -13.82
CA TYR A 656 -25.44 -2.65 -12.70
C TYR A 656 -26.25 -3.95 -12.63
N GLU A 657 -27.57 -3.87 -12.84
CA GLU A 657 -28.46 -5.01 -12.81
C GLU A 657 -28.22 -6.02 -13.93
N ASP A 658 -27.57 -5.61 -15.03
CA ASP A 658 -27.20 -6.50 -16.14
C ASP A 658 -25.81 -7.12 -15.91
N PHE A 659 -24.89 -6.39 -15.30
CA PHE A 659 -23.51 -6.81 -15.08
C PHE A 659 -23.31 -7.66 -13.82
N PHE A 660 -23.91 -7.20 -12.72
CA PHE A 660 -23.67 -7.74 -11.38
C PHE A 660 -24.83 -8.63 -10.93
N GLU A 661 -25.94 -8.07 -10.47
CA GLU A 661 -27.16 -8.82 -10.16
C GLU A 661 -28.38 -7.90 -10.15
N GLY A 662 -29.55 -8.44 -10.47
CA GLY A 662 -30.78 -7.65 -10.45
C GLY A 662 -32.05 -8.47 -10.51
N PHE A 663 -33.16 -7.86 -10.08
CA PHE A 663 -34.47 -8.51 -10.16
C PHE A 663 -34.94 -8.61 -11.62
N ARG A 664 -35.30 -9.83 -12.03
CA ARG A 664 -35.91 -10.12 -13.33
C ARG A 664 -37.29 -10.73 -13.12
N PRO A 665 -38.30 -10.32 -13.92
CA PRO A 665 -39.63 -10.88 -13.81
C PRO A 665 -39.66 -12.32 -14.32
N GLN A 666 -40.29 -13.21 -13.56
CA GLN A 666 -40.54 -14.61 -13.91
C GLN A 666 -42.00 -14.97 -13.69
N VAL A 667 -42.57 -15.75 -14.60
CA VAL A 667 -43.93 -16.28 -14.45
C VAL A 667 -43.84 -17.63 -13.75
N LYS A 668 -44.32 -17.69 -12.51
CA LYS A 668 -44.49 -18.94 -11.76
C LYS A 668 -45.98 -19.14 -11.50
N ASP A 669 -46.52 -20.27 -11.93
CA ASP A 669 -47.94 -20.63 -11.77
C ASP A 669 -48.94 -19.58 -12.31
N GLY A 670 -48.57 -18.89 -13.40
CA GLY A 670 -49.38 -17.82 -14.00
C GLY A 670 -49.37 -16.48 -13.26
N GLN A 671 -48.57 -16.36 -12.19
CA GLN A 671 -48.33 -15.10 -11.47
C GLN A 671 -46.93 -14.54 -11.79
N MET A 672 -46.86 -13.23 -11.98
CA MET A 672 -45.60 -12.51 -12.17
C MET A 672 -44.91 -12.36 -10.81
N THR A 673 -43.71 -12.93 -10.70
CA THR A 673 -42.83 -12.85 -9.53
C THR A 673 -41.51 -12.22 -9.95
N TYR A 674 -40.76 -11.63 -9.02
CA TYR A 674 -39.42 -11.11 -9.29
C TYR A 674 -38.40 -12.07 -8.70
N LYS A 675 -37.47 -12.55 -9.53
CA LYS A 675 -36.34 -13.39 -9.10
C LYS A 675 -35.06 -12.58 -9.21
N LEU A 676 -34.28 -12.52 -8.13
CA LEU A 676 -32.92 -12.01 -8.19
C LEU A 676 -32.10 -12.92 -9.12
N THR A 677 -31.48 -12.35 -10.14
CA THR A 677 -30.74 -13.08 -11.16
C THR A 677 -29.31 -12.54 -11.21
N ALA A 678 -28.33 -13.45 -11.07
CA ALA A 678 -26.92 -13.13 -11.18
C ALA A 678 -26.57 -12.72 -12.62
N GLY A 679 -25.84 -11.63 -12.75
CA GLY A 679 -25.20 -11.14 -13.98
C GLY A 679 -23.89 -11.90 -14.27
N PRO A 680 -23.22 -11.60 -15.40
CA PRO A 680 -22.01 -12.29 -15.82
C PRO A 680 -20.88 -12.20 -14.81
N LEU A 681 -20.72 -11.06 -14.10
CA LEU A 681 -19.66 -10.93 -13.10
C LEU A 681 -19.90 -11.84 -11.90
N VAL A 682 -21.10 -11.84 -11.34
CA VAL A 682 -21.41 -12.68 -10.17
C VAL A 682 -21.27 -14.16 -10.51
N ARG A 683 -21.73 -14.60 -11.69
CA ARG A 683 -21.58 -16.01 -12.11
C ARG A 683 -20.10 -16.41 -12.23
N LEU A 684 -19.27 -15.57 -12.82
CA LEU A 684 -17.86 -15.86 -12.98
C LEU A 684 -17.10 -15.77 -11.65
N ALA A 685 -17.47 -14.84 -10.77
CA ALA A 685 -16.88 -14.71 -9.43
C ALA A 685 -17.26 -15.88 -8.52
N GLU A 686 -18.52 -16.33 -8.54
CA GLU A 686 -18.95 -17.52 -7.79
C GLU A 686 -18.18 -18.76 -8.27
N ARG A 687 -17.97 -18.91 -9.58
CA ARG A 687 -17.14 -19.98 -10.14
C ARG A 687 -15.67 -19.86 -9.72
N ALA A 688 -15.09 -18.67 -9.83
CA ALA A 688 -13.71 -18.43 -9.45
C ALA A 688 -13.47 -18.75 -7.96
N ALA A 689 -14.45 -18.47 -7.10
CA ALA A 689 -14.41 -18.86 -5.69
C ALA A 689 -14.61 -20.37 -5.46
N GLU A 690 -15.31 -21.09 -6.35
CA GLU A 690 -15.47 -22.55 -6.30
C GLU A 690 -14.29 -23.31 -6.90
N HIS A 691 -13.53 -22.67 -7.80
CA HIS A 691 -12.42 -23.23 -8.56
C HIS A 691 -11.20 -22.32 -8.43
N PRO A 692 -10.58 -22.31 -7.25
CA PRO A 692 -9.63 -21.28 -6.94
C PRO A 692 -8.24 -21.55 -7.54
N ASP A 693 -7.91 -22.82 -7.81
CA ASP A 693 -6.69 -23.22 -8.55
C ASP A 693 -6.81 -22.93 -10.07
N GLU A 694 -7.98 -22.48 -10.54
CA GLU A 694 -8.21 -22.11 -11.94
C GLU A 694 -8.22 -20.58 -12.08
N LEU A 695 -7.42 -20.04 -13.01
CA LEU A 695 -7.52 -18.63 -13.35
C LEU A 695 -8.83 -18.36 -14.09
N HIS A 696 -9.51 -17.28 -13.70
CA HIS A 696 -10.72 -16.82 -14.36
C HIS A 696 -10.48 -15.44 -14.97
N VAL A 697 -10.94 -15.23 -16.21
CA VAL A 697 -10.71 -13.96 -16.92
C VAL A 697 -12.00 -13.42 -17.53
N MET A 698 -12.33 -12.18 -17.19
CA MET A 698 -13.39 -11.41 -17.82
C MET A 698 -12.82 -10.37 -18.78
N VAL A 699 -13.14 -10.51 -20.07
CA VAL A 699 -12.88 -9.47 -21.07
C VAL A 699 -14.08 -8.53 -21.14
N ILE A 700 -13.82 -7.24 -20.92
CA ILE A 700 -14.82 -6.17 -21.02
C ILE A 700 -14.51 -5.33 -22.26
N ASP A 701 -15.16 -5.65 -23.37
CA ASP A 701 -14.99 -4.95 -24.62
C ASP A 701 -15.73 -3.61 -24.62
N GLU A 702 -15.11 -2.57 -25.20
CA GLU A 702 -15.67 -1.21 -25.28
C GLU A 702 -16.04 -0.64 -23.89
N ILE A 703 -15.15 -0.83 -22.90
CA ILE A 703 -15.38 -0.51 -21.49
C ILE A 703 -15.81 0.95 -21.26
N ASN A 704 -15.36 1.87 -22.11
CA ASN A 704 -15.71 3.28 -22.04
C ASN A 704 -17.11 3.61 -22.56
N ARG A 705 -17.83 2.68 -23.21
CA ARG A 705 -19.17 2.96 -23.79
C ARG A 705 -20.32 2.91 -22.80
N ALA A 706 -20.08 2.48 -21.56
CA ALA A 706 -21.03 2.55 -20.47
C ALA A 706 -20.58 3.53 -19.38
N ASN A 707 -21.51 3.95 -18.53
CA ASN A 707 -21.16 4.73 -17.34
C ASN A 707 -20.52 3.79 -16.30
N LEU A 708 -19.19 3.68 -16.34
CA LEU A 708 -18.43 2.74 -15.52
C LEU A 708 -18.74 2.84 -14.03
N PRO A 709 -18.72 4.02 -13.38
CA PRO A 709 -19.09 4.13 -11.97
C PRO A 709 -20.47 3.57 -11.65
N ARG A 710 -21.44 3.74 -12.56
CA ARG A 710 -22.80 3.22 -12.38
C ARG A 710 -22.89 1.71 -12.61
N VAL A 711 -22.14 1.17 -13.57
CA VAL A 711 -22.18 -0.28 -13.88
C VAL A 711 -21.42 -1.10 -12.84
N LEU A 712 -20.28 -0.59 -12.36
CA LEU A 712 -19.42 -1.30 -11.40
C LEU A 712 -19.91 -1.10 -9.96
N GLY A 713 -20.52 0.03 -9.62
CA GLY A 713 -21.07 0.27 -8.28
C GLY A 713 -20.03 0.05 -7.18
N GLU A 714 -20.34 -0.84 -6.23
CA GLU A 714 -19.46 -1.19 -5.11
C GLU A 714 -18.21 -1.96 -5.54
N LEU A 715 -18.18 -2.57 -6.74
CA LEU A 715 -17.00 -3.25 -7.27
C LEU A 715 -15.80 -2.30 -7.40
N LEU A 716 -16.04 -1.00 -7.57
CA LEU A 716 -14.98 0.00 -7.56
C LEU A 716 -14.13 -0.05 -6.29
N TYR A 717 -14.73 -0.39 -5.15
CA TYR A 717 -14.00 -0.60 -3.90
C TYR A 717 -13.19 -1.89 -3.95
N LEU A 718 -13.81 -3.00 -4.38
CA LEU A 718 -13.18 -4.32 -4.41
C LEU A 718 -12.04 -4.44 -5.44
N LEU A 719 -12.08 -3.68 -6.54
CA LEU A 719 -10.95 -3.62 -7.49
C LEU A 719 -9.70 -3.00 -6.87
N GLU A 720 -9.83 -2.24 -5.79
CA GLU A 720 -8.71 -1.60 -5.09
C GLU A 720 -8.32 -2.34 -3.82
N TYR A 721 -9.28 -2.97 -3.14
CA TYR A 721 -9.09 -3.76 -1.93
C TYR A 721 -9.61 -5.17 -2.20
N ARG A 722 -8.83 -5.97 -2.94
CA ARG A 722 -9.26 -7.31 -3.41
C ARG A 722 -9.45 -8.32 -2.27
N ASP A 723 -8.73 -8.17 -1.16
CA ASP A 723 -8.85 -9.05 0.02
C ASP A 723 -9.98 -8.63 0.98
N GLU A 724 -10.71 -7.57 0.63
CA GLU A 724 -11.85 -7.08 1.41
C GLU A 724 -13.17 -7.60 0.84
N TRP A 725 -14.21 -7.56 1.66
CA TRP A 725 -15.58 -7.82 1.25
C TRP A 725 -16.43 -6.56 1.43
N THR A 726 -17.52 -6.44 0.69
CA THR A 726 -18.45 -5.32 0.82
C THR A 726 -19.91 -5.77 0.74
N GLN A 727 -20.81 -4.99 1.29
CA GLN A 727 -22.25 -5.21 1.14
C GLN A 727 -22.70 -4.61 -0.20
N THR A 728 -23.38 -5.40 -1.02
CA THR A 728 -23.91 -4.96 -2.32
C THR A 728 -25.37 -4.54 -2.20
N GLN A 729 -25.87 -3.82 -3.21
CA GLN A 729 -27.25 -3.33 -3.22
C GLN A 729 -28.30 -4.44 -3.05
N TYR A 730 -28.03 -5.67 -3.51
CA TYR A 730 -28.96 -6.79 -3.47
C TYR A 730 -28.57 -7.91 -2.50
N ARG A 731 -27.39 -7.86 -1.85
CA ARG A 731 -26.92 -8.80 -0.81
C ARG A 731 -26.45 -8.07 0.47
N PRO A 732 -27.36 -7.44 1.24
CA PRO A 732 -26.98 -6.72 2.46
C PRO A 732 -26.53 -7.65 3.60
N ASP A 733 -27.00 -8.91 3.64
CA ASP A 733 -26.75 -9.83 4.74
C ASP A 733 -25.58 -10.80 4.50
N ASP A 734 -25.24 -11.08 3.24
CA ASP A 734 -24.27 -12.13 2.87
C ASP A 734 -22.90 -11.57 2.44
N GLY A 735 -22.82 -10.27 2.10
CA GLY A 735 -21.59 -9.66 1.55
C GLY A 735 -21.22 -10.19 0.17
N PHE A 736 -20.28 -9.52 -0.49
CA PHE A 736 -19.65 -9.96 -1.73
C PHE A 736 -18.17 -9.64 -1.69
N GLU A 737 -17.37 -10.59 -2.15
CA GLU A 737 -15.92 -10.51 -2.27
C GLU A 737 -15.56 -10.81 -3.72
N LEU A 738 -14.52 -10.13 -4.21
CA LEU A 738 -14.05 -10.32 -5.58
C LEU A 738 -12.85 -11.27 -5.54
N PRO A 739 -12.95 -12.50 -6.06
CA PRO A 739 -11.87 -13.47 -5.98
C PRO A 739 -10.57 -12.95 -6.59
N SER A 740 -9.44 -13.24 -5.94
CA SER A 740 -8.09 -12.84 -6.38
C SER A 740 -7.71 -13.49 -7.72
N ASN A 741 -8.16 -14.72 -7.96
CA ASN A 741 -8.04 -15.47 -9.22
C ASN A 741 -9.02 -15.04 -10.32
N LEU A 742 -9.75 -13.92 -10.16
CA LEU A 742 -10.59 -13.33 -11.21
C LEU A 742 -9.98 -12.03 -11.76
N TRP A 743 -9.49 -12.11 -12.99
CA TRP A 743 -8.84 -11.01 -13.70
C TRP A 743 -9.73 -10.31 -14.73
N PHE A 744 -9.49 -9.02 -14.97
CA PHE A 744 -10.23 -8.20 -15.93
C PHE A 744 -9.33 -7.64 -17.03
N ILE A 745 -9.72 -7.84 -18.29
CA ILE A 745 -9.08 -7.20 -19.44
C ILE A 745 -10.11 -6.32 -20.14
N GLY A 746 -10.00 -5.02 -19.92
CA GLY A 746 -10.82 -4.02 -20.61
C GLY A 746 -10.24 -3.64 -21.97
N THR A 747 -11.08 -3.37 -22.97
CA THR A 747 -10.65 -2.71 -24.21
C THR A 747 -11.31 -1.34 -24.34
N MET A 748 -10.54 -0.35 -24.77
CA MET A 748 -11.02 1.03 -24.93
C MET A 748 -10.60 1.61 -26.28
N ASN A 749 -11.58 2.02 -27.08
CA ASN A 749 -11.34 2.81 -28.28
C ASN A 749 -11.19 4.29 -27.93
N THR A 750 -10.03 4.87 -28.24
CA THR A 750 -9.73 6.29 -27.93
C THR A 750 -10.30 7.28 -28.94
N ALA A 751 -10.70 6.81 -30.12
CA ALA A 751 -11.27 7.65 -31.17
C ALA A 751 -12.71 8.13 -30.86
N ASP A 752 -13.41 7.45 -29.95
CA ASP A 752 -14.78 7.79 -29.55
C ASP A 752 -14.80 9.06 -28.68
N ARG A 753 -14.73 10.23 -29.32
CA ARG A 753 -14.75 11.56 -28.68
C ARG A 753 -16.03 11.85 -27.88
N SER A 754 -17.12 11.12 -28.12
CA SER A 754 -18.42 11.31 -27.47
C SER A 754 -18.50 10.76 -26.04
N ILE A 755 -17.46 10.06 -25.56
CA ILE A 755 -17.44 9.40 -24.25
C ILE A 755 -16.11 9.65 -23.51
N ALA A 756 -15.46 10.76 -23.85
CA ALA A 756 -14.10 11.07 -23.44
C ALA A 756 -14.01 11.60 -22.00
N LEU A 757 -13.86 10.66 -21.06
CA LEU A 757 -12.82 10.61 -20.02
C LEU A 757 -13.16 9.47 -19.06
N ILE A 758 -12.35 8.42 -19.04
CA ILE A 758 -12.36 7.48 -17.92
C ILE A 758 -12.00 8.30 -16.67
N ASP A 759 -12.88 8.25 -15.66
CA ASP A 759 -12.74 9.01 -14.42
C ASP A 759 -11.40 8.71 -13.73
N ALA A 760 -10.86 9.68 -13.00
CA ALA A 760 -9.61 9.55 -12.25
C ALA A 760 -9.63 8.33 -11.31
N ALA A 761 -10.80 8.02 -10.75
CA ALA A 761 -11.01 6.86 -9.89
C ALA A 761 -10.77 5.52 -10.61
N MET A 762 -11.09 5.44 -11.91
CA MET A 762 -10.82 4.25 -12.73
C MET A 762 -9.36 4.19 -13.17
N ARG A 763 -8.74 5.34 -13.46
CA ARG A 763 -7.30 5.41 -13.76
C ARG A 763 -6.41 4.93 -12.61
N ARG A 764 -6.87 5.07 -11.36
CA ARG A 764 -6.17 4.53 -10.19
C ARG A 764 -6.18 2.99 -10.15
N ARG A 765 -7.30 2.39 -10.57
CA ARG A 765 -7.61 0.98 -10.33
C ARG A 765 -7.17 0.04 -11.46
N PHE A 766 -7.02 0.55 -12.67
CA PHE A 766 -6.57 -0.23 -13.82
C PHE A 766 -5.19 0.22 -14.26
N HIS A 767 -4.37 -0.73 -14.71
CA HIS A 767 -3.22 -0.40 -15.55
C HIS A 767 -3.64 -0.14 -16.99
N PHE A 768 -2.97 0.78 -17.68
CA PHE A 768 -3.34 1.21 -19.03
C PHE A 768 -2.24 0.81 -20.01
N VAL A 769 -2.57 -0.12 -20.89
CA VAL A 769 -1.62 -0.68 -21.88
C VAL A 769 -1.91 -0.08 -23.26
N PRO A 770 -0.95 0.64 -23.86
CA PRO A 770 -1.13 1.34 -25.14
C PRO A 770 -1.09 0.38 -26.34
N PHE A 771 -2.04 0.53 -27.26
CA PHE A 771 -2.12 -0.19 -28.54
C PHE A 771 -2.26 0.81 -29.68
N PHE A 772 -1.14 1.43 -30.08
CA PHE A 772 -1.07 2.45 -31.13
C PHE A 772 -0.21 1.97 -32.30
N PRO A 773 -0.57 2.28 -33.57
CA PRO A 773 0.18 1.81 -34.74
C PRO A 773 1.68 2.17 -34.75
N ASN A 774 2.07 3.24 -34.06
CA ASN A 774 3.43 3.76 -33.98
C ASN A 774 4.16 3.37 -32.66
N ARG A 775 3.66 2.38 -31.91
CA ARG A 775 4.29 1.89 -30.68
C ARG A 775 4.15 0.37 -30.54
N PRO A 776 5.11 -0.31 -29.87
CA PRO A 776 4.91 -1.71 -29.49
C PRO A 776 3.63 -1.87 -28.66
N PRO A 777 2.89 -2.98 -28.80
CA PRO A 777 3.18 -4.15 -29.64
C PRO A 777 2.70 -4.03 -31.09
N THR A 778 2.02 -2.93 -31.45
CA THR A 778 1.32 -2.78 -32.74
C THR A 778 2.24 -2.25 -33.84
N GLU A 779 3.34 -1.59 -33.46
CA GLU A 779 4.43 -1.21 -34.36
C GLU A 779 4.90 -2.44 -35.16
N ASP A 780 5.08 -2.24 -36.46
CA ASP A 780 5.47 -3.27 -37.43
C ASP A 780 4.54 -4.50 -37.51
N LEU A 781 3.37 -4.51 -36.86
CA LEU A 781 2.45 -5.65 -36.87
C LEU A 781 2.00 -5.99 -38.29
N LEU A 782 1.65 -4.99 -39.10
CA LEU A 782 1.28 -5.20 -40.50
C LEU A 782 2.47 -5.70 -41.33
N GLN A 783 3.69 -5.25 -41.03
CA GLN A 783 4.90 -5.73 -41.68
C GLN A 783 5.12 -7.22 -41.41
N ARG A 784 5.13 -7.62 -40.12
CA ARG A 784 5.29 -9.01 -39.69
C ARG A 784 4.21 -9.89 -40.29
N TRP A 785 2.97 -9.44 -40.27
CA TRP A 785 1.83 -10.18 -40.82
C TRP A 785 1.92 -10.34 -42.35
N THR A 786 2.20 -9.27 -43.09
CA THR A 786 2.30 -9.32 -44.57
C THR A 786 3.49 -10.14 -45.04
N GLN A 787 4.64 -10.10 -44.35
CA GLN A 787 5.78 -10.96 -44.67
C GLN A 787 5.44 -12.46 -44.60
N GLN A 788 4.58 -12.85 -43.65
CA GLN A 788 4.18 -14.25 -43.47
C GLN A 788 3.03 -14.68 -44.39
N HIS A 789 2.05 -13.80 -44.63
CA HIS A 789 0.77 -14.18 -45.26
C HIS A 789 0.54 -13.56 -46.65
N ALA A 790 1.19 -12.44 -46.97
CA ALA A 790 1.00 -11.70 -48.22
C ALA A 790 2.31 -11.00 -48.67
N PRO A 791 3.41 -11.74 -48.92
CA PRO A 791 4.75 -11.17 -49.14
C PRO A 791 4.84 -10.24 -50.36
N ASP A 792 3.98 -10.44 -51.36
CA ASP A 792 3.89 -9.57 -52.54
C ASP A 792 3.21 -8.20 -52.27
N GLN A 793 2.64 -8.00 -51.07
CA GLN A 793 1.88 -6.81 -50.69
C GLN A 793 2.53 -5.99 -49.55
N THR A 794 3.83 -6.18 -49.30
CA THR A 794 4.58 -5.42 -48.29
C THR A 794 4.56 -3.90 -48.49
N TRP A 795 4.29 -3.44 -49.72
CA TRP A 795 4.08 -2.02 -50.04
C TRP A 795 2.91 -1.39 -49.28
N VAL A 796 1.92 -2.18 -48.83
CA VAL A 796 0.76 -1.69 -48.07
C VAL A 796 1.19 -1.21 -46.68
N THR A 797 2.20 -1.85 -46.08
CA THR A 797 2.79 -1.44 -44.81
C THR A 797 3.38 -0.03 -44.92
N ALA A 798 4.30 0.17 -45.87
CA ALA A 798 4.90 1.49 -46.11
C ALA A 798 3.86 2.57 -46.43
N LEU A 799 2.81 2.21 -47.20
CA LEU A 799 1.70 3.13 -47.47
C LEU A 799 0.99 3.58 -46.18
N LEU A 800 0.70 2.64 -45.29
CA LEU A 800 -0.04 2.91 -44.06
C LEU A 800 0.80 3.74 -43.09
N ASP A 801 2.08 3.43 -42.94
CA ASP A 801 3.00 4.15 -42.03
C ASP A 801 3.15 5.62 -42.45
N GLU A 802 3.35 5.88 -43.74
CA GLU A 802 3.41 7.25 -44.28
C GLU A 802 2.09 8.02 -44.08
N VAL A 803 0.95 7.35 -44.29
CA VAL A 803 -0.37 7.98 -44.06
C VAL A 803 -0.62 8.24 -42.58
N ASN A 804 -0.24 7.32 -41.69
CA ASN A 804 -0.35 7.52 -40.25
C ASN A 804 0.56 8.67 -39.78
N GLY A 805 1.77 8.81 -40.32
CA GLY A 805 2.62 9.98 -40.07
C GLY A 805 1.96 11.30 -40.48
N GLU A 806 1.31 11.34 -41.66
CA GLU A 806 0.55 12.52 -42.10
C GLU A 806 -0.67 12.81 -41.21
N LEU A 807 -1.37 11.77 -40.74
CA LEU A 807 -2.52 11.91 -39.85
C LEU A 807 -2.11 12.38 -38.45
N GLU A 808 -0.99 11.90 -37.92
CA GLU A 808 -0.44 12.33 -36.63
C GLU A 808 -0.15 13.83 -36.63
N GLU A 809 0.50 14.32 -37.69
CA GLU A 809 0.76 15.76 -37.88
C GLU A 809 -0.54 16.57 -38.03
N ALA A 810 -1.50 16.07 -38.81
CA ALA A 810 -2.75 16.79 -39.10
C ALA A 810 -3.72 16.84 -37.90
N LEU A 811 -3.75 15.79 -37.08
CA LEU A 811 -4.71 15.61 -35.98
C LEU A 811 -4.13 15.95 -34.61
N GLY A 812 -2.80 16.10 -34.50
CA GLY A 812 -2.10 16.49 -33.27
C GLY A 812 -2.07 15.40 -32.20
N GLY A 813 -2.05 14.13 -32.60
CA GLY A 813 -1.97 12.99 -31.67
C GLY A 813 -2.19 11.62 -32.33
N ASP A 814 -1.92 10.57 -31.56
CA ASP A 814 -1.90 9.15 -31.96
C ASP A 814 -3.27 8.43 -31.84
N HIS A 815 -4.23 9.01 -31.10
CA HIS A 815 -5.54 8.42 -30.82
C HIS A 815 -6.48 8.23 -32.02
N LEU A 816 -6.13 8.77 -33.19
CA LEU A 816 -6.94 8.76 -34.41
C LEU A 816 -6.23 8.09 -35.60
N LEU A 817 -5.07 7.45 -35.37
CA LEU A 817 -4.36 6.72 -36.40
C LEU A 817 -5.16 5.52 -36.92
N ILE A 818 -4.85 5.08 -38.14
CA ILE A 818 -5.48 3.94 -38.77
C ILE A 818 -4.80 2.66 -38.29
N GLY A 819 -5.58 1.75 -37.70
CA GLY A 819 -5.07 0.47 -37.22
C GLY A 819 -4.74 -0.52 -38.35
N PRO A 820 -3.72 -1.38 -38.16
CA PRO A 820 -3.25 -2.33 -39.18
C PRO A 820 -4.26 -3.44 -39.55
N SER A 821 -5.19 -3.79 -38.65
CA SER A 821 -6.13 -4.90 -38.88
C SER A 821 -7.04 -4.75 -40.10
N HIS A 822 -7.24 -3.52 -40.60
CA HIS A 822 -7.98 -3.28 -41.83
C HIS A 822 -7.37 -4.00 -43.04
N PHE A 823 -6.04 -4.21 -43.04
CA PHE A 823 -5.26 -4.77 -44.14
C PHE A 823 -4.73 -6.19 -43.87
N MET A 824 -4.93 -6.76 -42.68
CA MET A 824 -4.52 -8.13 -42.33
C MET A 824 -5.48 -9.17 -42.93
N LYS A 825 -5.43 -9.36 -44.25
CA LYS A 825 -6.28 -10.30 -45.01
C LYS A 825 -5.46 -11.15 -45.97
N SER A 826 -5.66 -12.47 -45.97
CA SER A 826 -4.88 -13.41 -46.77
C SER A 826 -5.05 -13.23 -48.29
N ASP A 827 -6.12 -12.61 -48.74
CA ASP A 827 -6.43 -12.32 -50.14
C ASP A 827 -6.12 -10.86 -50.54
N LEU A 828 -5.18 -10.21 -49.85
CA LEU A 828 -4.83 -8.83 -50.11
C LEU A 828 -4.24 -8.67 -51.53
N ASP A 829 -4.86 -7.82 -52.33
CA ASP A 829 -4.35 -7.35 -53.61
C ASP A 829 -4.64 -5.85 -53.79
N LYS A 830 -4.10 -5.23 -54.85
CA LYS A 830 -4.29 -3.79 -55.11
C LYS A 830 -5.76 -3.39 -55.23
N ALA A 831 -6.63 -4.28 -55.74
CA ALA A 831 -8.07 -4.02 -55.86
C ALA A 831 -8.78 -4.05 -54.50
N THR A 832 -8.38 -4.97 -53.62
CA THR A 832 -8.88 -5.14 -52.26
C THR A 832 -8.42 -4.00 -51.37
N VAL A 833 -7.15 -3.59 -51.48
CA VAL A 833 -6.62 -2.39 -50.79
C VAL A 833 -7.42 -1.15 -51.21
N ARG A 834 -7.65 -0.95 -52.52
CA ARG A 834 -8.50 0.15 -53.02
C ARG A 834 -9.89 0.12 -52.40
N ARG A 835 -10.51 -1.06 -52.32
CA ARG A 835 -11.84 -1.23 -51.73
C ARG A 835 -11.84 -0.91 -50.23
N ILE A 836 -10.88 -1.42 -49.47
CA ILE A 836 -10.73 -1.12 -48.04
C ILE A 836 -10.56 0.40 -47.86
N TRP A 837 -9.71 1.02 -48.67
CA TRP A 837 -9.45 2.46 -48.59
C TRP A 837 -10.72 3.27 -48.84
N GLN A 838 -11.41 3.04 -49.95
CA GLN A 838 -12.57 3.83 -50.36
C GLN A 838 -13.79 3.69 -49.44
N TYR A 839 -14.00 2.50 -48.85
CA TYR A 839 -15.22 2.22 -48.10
C TYR A 839 -15.05 2.15 -46.59
N ASN A 840 -13.82 2.01 -46.09
CA ASN A 840 -13.56 1.96 -44.65
C ASN A 840 -12.68 3.14 -44.19
N ILE A 841 -11.57 3.39 -44.89
CA ILE A 841 -10.58 4.39 -44.46
C ILE A 841 -11.00 5.81 -44.82
N GLU A 842 -11.43 6.07 -46.05
CA GLU A 842 -11.87 7.41 -46.47
C GLU A 842 -13.04 7.92 -45.59
N PRO A 843 -14.10 7.15 -45.32
CA PRO A 843 -15.15 7.58 -44.40
C PRO A 843 -14.64 7.84 -42.97
N LEU A 844 -13.71 7.04 -42.47
CA LEU A 844 -13.10 7.25 -41.15
C LEU A 844 -12.36 8.60 -41.09
N ILE A 845 -11.56 8.91 -42.12
CA ILE A 845 -10.82 10.18 -42.21
C ILE A 845 -11.78 11.36 -42.40
N GLU A 846 -12.86 11.19 -43.18
CA GLU A 846 -13.91 12.20 -43.35
C GLU A 846 -14.56 12.59 -42.01
N ASP A 847 -14.83 11.60 -41.15
CA ASP A 847 -15.36 11.84 -39.81
C ASP A 847 -14.33 12.53 -38.89
N GLN A 848 -13.05 12.14 -38.97
CA GLN A 848 -11.97 12.72 -38.15
C GLN A 848 -11.63 14.17 -38.54
N LEU A 849 -11.62 14.47 -39.84
CA LEU A 849 -11.30 15.78 -40.42
C LEU A 849 -12.56 16.55 -40.83
N PHE A 850 -13.68 16.32 -40.14
CA PHE A 850 -14.98 16.92 -40.49
C PHE A 850 -14.88 18.44 -40.74
N GLY A 851 -15.31 18.86 -41.93
CA GLY A 851 -15.28 20.25 -42.38
C GLY A 851 -13.98 20.68 -43.08
N GLN A 852 -12.91 19.89 -43.04
CA GLN A 852 -11.60 20.20 -43.65
C GLN A 852 -11.45 19.56 -45.04
N HIS A 853 -12.25 20.03 -46.00
CA HIS A 853 -12.34 19.45 -47.34
C HIS A 853 -10.98 19.31 -48.06
N GLU A 854 -10.11 20.34 -47.99
CA GLU A 854 -8.78 20.28 -48.63
C GLU A 854 -7.87 19.23 -47.99
N ALA A 855 -7.97 19.02 -46.68
CA ALA A 855 -7.20 18.00 -45.96
C ALA A 855 -7.72 16.59 -46.32
N ILE A 856 -9.04 16.39 -46.35
CA ILE A 856 -9.66 15.11 -46.74
C ILE A 856 -9.25 14.69 -48.16
N GLU A 857 -9.23 15.63 -49.11
CA GLU A 857 -8.87 15.33 -50.50
C GLU A 857 -7.44 14.77 -50.66
N ARG A 858 -6.52 15.12 -49.75
CA ARG A 858 -5.15 14.59 -49.72
C ARG A 858 -5.10 13.09 -49.41
N PHE A 859 -6.09 12.57 -48.69
CA PHE A 859 -6.17 11.18 -48.24
C PHE A 859 -7.01 10.28 -49.14
N ARG A 860 -7.53 10.78 -50.27
CA ARG A 860 -8.20 9.96 -51.28
C ARG A 860 -7.24 8.91 -51.84
N PHE A 861 -7.73 7.69 -52.09
CA PHE A 861 -6.89 6.55 -52.51
C PHE A 861 -5.94 6.89 -53.66
N ASP A 862 -6.45 7.52 -54.74
CA ASP A 862 -5.65 7.84 -55.91
C ASP A 862 -4.53 8.87 -55.60
N LYS A 863 -4.74 9.78 -54.64
CA LYS A 863 -3.75 10.78 -54.21
C LYS A 863 -2.70 10.17 -53.27
N VAL A 864 -3.12 9.27 -52.40
CA VAL A 864 -2.23 8.51 -51.51
C VAL A 864 -1.33 7.60 -52.34
N MET A 865 -1.91 6.82 -53.26
CA MET A 865 -1.15 5.95 -54.18
C MET A 865 -0.17 6.70 -55.08
N GLN A 866 -0.50 7.92 -55.49
CA GLN A 866 0.41 8.75 -56.29
C GLN A 866 1.67 9.15 -55.52
N ARG A 867 1.56 9.35 -54.19
CA ARG A 867 2.64 9.85 -53.34
C ARG A 867 3.48 8.72 -52.76
N HIS A 868 2.81 7.65 -52.30
CA HIS A 868 3.39 6.62 -51.44
C HIS A 868 3.23 5.20 -52.00
N GLY A 869 2.61 5.04 -53.18
CA GLY A 869 2.44 3.74 -53.81
C GLY A 869 3.75 3.19 -54.42
N PRO A 870 3.81 1.87 -54.73
CA PRO A 870 5.02 1.23 -55.26
C PRO A 870 5.51 1.79 -56.61
N ASP A 871 4.64 2.47 -57.36
CA ASP A 871 4.96 3.12 -58.64
C ASP A 871 5.51 4.57 -58.47
N ALA A 872 5.58 5.11 -57.25
CA ALA A 872 5.97 6.50 -56.98
C ALA A 872 7.45 6.79 -57.29
N ASP A 873 8.33 5.79 -57.12
CA ASP A 873 9.78 5.89 -57.40
C ASP A 873 10.16 5.62 -58.87
N GLY A 874 9.19 5.25 -59.73
CA GLY A 874 9.39 4.98 -61.16
C GLY A 874 9.76 6.21 -62.03
N ARG A 875 10.03 7.38 -61.43
CA ARG A 875 10.52 8.58 -62.14
C ARG A 875 11.97 8.96 -61.81
N ARG A 876 12.68 8.17 -61.00
CA ARG A 876 14.13 8.36 -60.73
C ARG A 876 14.95 7.15 -61.19
N THR A 877 14.98 6.88 -62.49
CA THR A 877 16.14 6.25 -63.16
C THR A 877 16.13 6.66 -64.64
N GLY A 878 16.59 7.89 -64.88
CA GLY A 878 17.24 8.21 -66.14
C GLY A 878 18.56 7.44 -66.16
N ASP A 879 18.63 6.48 -67.08
CA ASP A 879 19.79 5.67 -67.41
C ASP A 879 21.02 6.55 -67.69
N SER A 880 21.95 6.63 -66.73
CA SER A 880 23.35 6.95 -66.98
C SER A 880 24.17 5.68 -66.75
N SER A 881 24.29 4.91 -67.83
CA SER A 881 25.29 3.85 -67.94
C SER A 881 26.68 4.43 -67.69
N THR A 882 27.31 3.90 -66.65
CA THR A 882 28.72 4.01 -66.38
C THR A 882 29.48 3.12 -67.38
N GLY A 883 30.52 3.67 -67.97
CA GLY A 883 31.44 2.92 -68.82
C GLY A 883 32.43 3.86 -69.49
N ASP A 884 33.43 4.35 -68.75
CA ASP A 884 34.80 3.86 -68.88
C ASP A 884 35.72 4.69 -67.98
N GLY A 885 36.51 4.01 -67.15
CA GLY A 885 37.55 4.62 -66.35
C GLY A 885 38.82 4.68 -67.19
N SER A 886 39.36 5.88 -67.41
CA SER A 886 40.78 6.01 -67.71
C SER A 886 41.35 7.32 -67.16
N ALA A 887 42.55 7.16 -66.61
CA ALA A 887 43.30 8.12 -65.83
C ALA A 887 43.72 9.38 -66.60
N GLY A 888 43.89 10.49 -65.90
CA GLY A 888 44.50 11.70 -66.47
C GLY A 888 44.50 12.91 -65.55
N THR A 889 45.48 12.95 -64.65
CA THR A 889 46.27 14.10 -64.16
C THR A 889 45.87 15.55 -64.55
N GLU A 890 45.90 16.39 -63.51
CA GLU A 890 46.39 17.79 -63.45
C GLU A 890 45.53 18.98 -63.94
N GLY A 891 45.39 19.97 -63.05
CA GLY A 891 45.43 21.40 -63.39
C GLY A 891 44.22 22.26 -63.00
N PRO A 892 44.37 23.27 -62.10
CA PRO A 892 43.28 24.16 -61.67
C PRO A 892 43.31 25.51 -62.45
N PRO A 893 42.55 26.53 -62.05
CA PRO A 893 41.45 27.15 -62.81
C PRO A 893 41.89 28.36 -63.66
N GLY A 894 41.13 28.67 -64.70
CA GLY A 894 41.30 29.86 -65.52
C GLY A 894 40.06 30.74 -65.49
N ASP A 895 40.21 31.91 -64.87
CA ASP A 895 39.32 33.07 -64.92
C ASP A 895 38.85 33.45 -66.34
N GLY A 896 37.69 34.10 -66.43
CA GLY A 896 37.41 34.96 -67.56
C GLY A 896 35.95 35.29 -67.83
N ALA A 897 35.46 36.30 -67.11
CA ALA A 897 34.56 37.39 -67.54
C ALA A 897 33.69 37.21 -68.80
N GLY A 898 32.39 37.53 -68.65
CA GLY A 898 31.46 37.64 -69.78
C GLY A 898 30.11 38.25 -69.40
N ASP A 899 30.15 39.49 -68.93
CA ASP A 899 29.17 40.56 -69.05
C ASP A 899 27.78 40.34 -69.70
N LEU A 900 26.80 40.95 -69.00
CA LEU A 900 25.76 41.87 -69.49
C LEU A 900 24.50 41.34 -70.21
N ALA A 901 23.40 41.50 -69.46
CA ALA A 901 22.33 42.48 -69.71
C ALA A 901 20.99 42.02 -70.33
N ASP A 902 19.98 42.64 -69.72
CA ASP A 902 18.61 42.94 -70.16
C ASP A 902 17.56 41.83 -70.23
N GLY A 903 16.50 42.04 -69.42
CA GLY A 903 15.16 41.48 -69.61
C GLY A 903 14.43 42.17 -70.79
N PRO A 904 13.10 42.37 -70.75
CA PRO A 904 12.09 41.94 -69.79
C PRO A 904 10.87 41.25 -70.47
N ASP A 905 9.81 41.09 -69.66
CA ASP A 905 8.37 41.07 -69.99
C ASP A 905 7.64 39.77 -70.38
N ASP A 906 6.69 39.49 -69.48
CA ASP A 906 5.26 39.19 -69.66
C ASP A 906 4.79 37.83 -70.20
N GLY A 907 3.95 37.20 -69.35
CA GLY A 907 3.10 36.04 -69.62
C GLY A 907 2.45 35.50 -68.36
#